data_AF-A0A0W0X304-F1
#
_entry.id   AF-A0A0W0X304-F1
#
_cell.length_a   1.000
_cell.length_b   1.000
_cell.length_c   1.000
_cell.angle_alpha   90.00
_cell.angle_beta   90.00
_cell.angle_gamma   90.00
#
_symmetry.space_group_name_H-M   'P 1'
#
loop_
_entity.id
_entity.type
_entity.pdbx_description
1 polymer ?
#
loop_
_entity_poly.entity_id
_entity_poly.type
_entity_poly.pdbx_seq_one_letter_code
_entity_poly.pdbx_strand_id
1 'polypeptide(L)'
;MSKLKKIFNSLPELGRLNSWPAAMIDRAYLANSKGFFRRAWQFFKVRAIFLTLFMPLTLVDLLVSGALGIRFSFSTFFVADNLQDQRLAQQKKYTTIFSKNLYAFLASLIGVGLISPQLVAFYFTPEKTSQKGVTAGGGYHHDEQAEFKQPETVEELQALITEAAEAGKKLMPVGAGRSQGKQFLPEGGQGAVVVDLSQLRFPDTPPIHIDRDGVATVSAAVRWADLQNEANKLGLALKFMQASNVFSVGGSIGTDIHGWNITGTLADSILEIEYVDAHGEVHQVGPRDEIFHHLTSGFGLYGVITRVKLQLIKNEKLYERGVDVSIDQYVDMFNDVKDDPNVAMHLLRLALNPKNLLATGVAVSYVRDPSPYEPAEKKAVEDRLQQGKQKDKAIEKEEKPGRRSKQKERIKEEEEICITPNLQQEGNRGSRFNQVMINLARRVPYVRKYYWETERNRLLANDSPAMTTNEIMQPPINAMFNPSVSEAEWLQEYFLPGEELADFLKDLGALLMENNVPLLNASVRFVKHNEDTHLSPLSYARAGDRFAVVLCFNQSLEPNEIIKAKKWLRQAQNMAVQRGGSYYLPYQHVSSPEDFDGAYPGAREEVQELKEKFDPEGVFTSGLYQKYLAPQPEETNHFKVIMASQENKDKFAGFLRNVLQRVDSDKFFALLEDIMSYNDTHAEIYQELCNRLPEIMPSAIGDFRHILSSLSTIKTDLARQARALLPQDLTEINGLVEIGYPGRFVGGFKGHYRVTGPIVAIHENDPSLTDYIQTGFPRPSDDYKKLDYNDPAPALADLPENSADVITCYVGLHHFPDDKLDAFLTQVRRVLREGGHFLLVDHDVQYGSTSMSMAHMAHTVFNAVTGVSLQEEIAERRDFRPMSEWRALLEEHGLGYAVDEDQVADVPMIRTGDPSCNRMVSFVKPKLEHQLQQEQRHSAKNDEEHGPDNDYDYREEEKTRVRVERSLSASDQAVEVEVEEKDASQDDRTHEGSASVVVGGWRSNKSSTNLATVGFLANELDRPKAGSIDPAKAVSIDPHTPSTTVVF
;
A
#
# COMPACT_ATOMS: atom_id res chain seq x y z
N MET A 1 -24.34 -24.93 25.52
CA MET A 1 -23.06 -25.66 25.31
C MET A 1 -22.06 -24.95 24.40
N SER A 2 -22.44 -24.39 23.24
CA SER A 2 -21.49 -23.80 22.26
C SER A 2 -20.49 -22.77 22.81
N LYS A 3 -20.92 -21.81 23.64
CA LYS A 3 -20.00 -20.84 24.29
C LYS A 3 -18.95 -21.52 25.18
N LEU A 4 -19.36 -22.53 25.98
CA LEU A 4 -18.45 -23.34 26.79
C LEU A 4 -17.47 -24.17 25.93
N LYS A 5 -17.94 -24.72 24.80
CA LYS A 5 -17.07 -25.46 23.86
C LYS A 5 -16.07 -24.51 23.17
N LYS A 6 -16.46 -23.27 22.81
CA LYS A 6 -15.51 -22.23 22.35
C LYS A 6 -14.47 -21.88 23.43
N ILE A 7 -14.89 -21.73 24.69
CA ILE A 7 -13.96 -21.45 25.81
C ILE A 7 -12.97 -22.61 25.99
N PHE A 8 -13.43 -23.86 26.05
CA PHE A 8 -12.55 -25.03 26.15
C PHE A 8 -11.60 -25.17 24.96
N ASN A 9 -12.07 -24.92 23.73
CA ASN A 9 -11.22 -24.91 22.53
C ASN A 9 -10.24 -23.73 22.47
N SER A 10 -10.43 -22.69 23.30
CA SER A 10 -9.51 -21.53 23.41
C SER A 10 -8.48 -21.67 24.54
N LEU A 11 -8.57 -22.72 25.37
CA LEU A 11 -7.54 -23.02 26.36
C LEU A 11 -6.28 -23.57 25.68
N PRO A 12 -5.07 -23.17 26.10
CA PRO A 12 -3.84 -23.78 25.62
C PRO A 12 -3.80 -25.29 25.88
N GLU A 13 -3.13 -26.04 25.01
CA GLU A 13 -2.86 -27.46 25.24
C GLU A 13 -2.10 -27.69 26.57
N LEU A 14 -2.40 -28.79 27.27
CA LEU A 14 -1.75 -29.17 28.52
C LEU A 14 -0.22 -29.17 28.37
N GLY A 15 0.49 -28.46 29.26
CA GLY A 15 1.92 -28.22 29.12
C GLY A 15 2.29 -26.96 28.34
N ARG A 16 1.32 -26.12 27.94
CA ARG A 16 1.52 -24.81 27.30
C ARG A 16 0.65 -23.68 27.90
N LEU A 17 0.17 -23.82 29.14
CA LEU A 17 -0.61 -22.78 29.82
C LEU A 17 0.14 -21.43 29.90
N ASN A 18 1.46 -21.46 29.98
CA ASN A 18 2.36 -20.29 29.94
C ASN A 18 2.29 -19.47 28.63
N SER A 19 1.73 -20.02 27.55
CA SER A 19 1.47 -19.27 26.33
C SER A 19 0.43 -18.15 26.52
N TRP A 20 -0.49 -18.29 27.48
CA TRP A 20 -1.49 -17.25 27.77
C TRP A 20 -0.87 -15.99 28.39
N PRO A 21 -0.11 -16.04 29.51
CA PRO A 21 0.62 -14.87 30.00
C PRO A 21 1.74 -14.42 29.06
N ALA A 22 2.29 -15.28 28.20
CA ALA A 22 3.20 -14.84 27.14
C ALA A 22 2.51 -13.89 26.15
N ALA A 23 1.32 -14.26 25.66
CA ALA A 23 0.51 -13.38 24.81
C ALA A 23 0.08 -12.09 25.54
N MET A 24 -0.17 -12.14 26.86
CA MET A 24 -0.44 -10.94 27.67
C MET A 24 0.78 -10.01 27.80
N ILE A 25 1.99 -10.58 27.91
CA ILE A 25 3.25 -9.83 27.92
C ILE A 25 3.47 -9.18 26.55
N ASP A 26 3.34 -9.94 25.47
CA ASP A 26 3.57 -9.44 24.11
C ASP A 26 2.61 -8.30 23.75
N ARG A 27 1.30 -8.49 24.01
CA ARG A 27 0.28 -7.42 23.85
C ARG A 27 0.50 -6.20 24.74
N ALA A 28 1.25 -6.30 25.83
CA ALA A 28 1.54 -5.15 26.68
C ALA A 28 2.59 -4.21 26.05
N TYR A 29 3.38 -4.66 25.08
CA TYR A 29 4.33 -3.83 24.33
C TYR A 29 3.68 -3.05 23.18
N LEU A 30 2.51 -3.47 22.66
CA LEU A 30 1.70 -2.69 21.71
C LEU A 30 1.11 -1.40 22.31
N ALA A 31 1.00 -1.33 23.63
CA ALA A 31 0.16 -0.33 24.29
C ALA A 31 0.90 1.01 24.47
N ASN A 32 0.65 1.93 23.51
CA ASN A 32 1.22 3.28 23.38
C ASN A 32 1.63 3.91 24.72
N SER A 33 2.94 4.10 24.88
CA SER A 33 3.56 4.41 26.16
C SER A 33 3.99 5.87 26.32
N LYS A 34 3.46 6.81 25.51
CA LYS A 34 3.74 8.26 25.62
C LYS A 34 3.65 8.74 27.09
N GLY A 35 4.76 9.31 27.60
CA GLY A 35 4.92 9.78 28.99
C GLY A 35 5.77 8.87 29.91
N PHE A 36 6.47 9.46 30.89
CA PHE A 36 7.34 8.73 31.83
C PHE A 36 6.54 7.75 32.71
N PHE A 37 5.46 8.21 33.35
CA PHE A 37 4.63 7.39 34.24
C PHE A 37 3.97 6.19 33.54
N ARG A 38 3.57 6.33 32.27
CA ARG A 38 3.04 5.19 31.49
C ARG A 38 4.12 4.14 31.21
N ARG A 39 5.33 4.54 30.80
CA ARG A 39 6.47 3.62 30.65
C ARG A 39 6.83 2.92 31.97
N ALA A 40 6.88 3.65 33.09
CA ALA A 40 7.11 3.05 34.40
C ALA A 40 6.00 2.06 34.79
N TRP A 41 4.73 2.38 34.57
CA TRP A 41 3.61 1.48 34.85
C TRP A 41 3.65 0.21 33.99
N GLN A 42 3.91 0.32 32.68
CA GLN A 42 4.08 -0.86 31.82
C GLN A 42 5.29 -1.71 32.25
N PHE A 43 6.41 -1.08 32.62
CA PHE A 43 7.60 -1.76 33.15
C PHE A 43 7.27 -2.63 34.39
N PHE A 44 6.46 -2.11 35.32
CA PHE A 44 6.00 -2.88 36.49
C PHE A 44 4.95 -3.94 36.11
N LYS A 45 3.92 -3.57 35.32
CA LYS A 45 2.84 -4.47 34.89
C LYS A 45 3.35 -5.71 34.16
N VAL A 46 4.27 -5.54 33.22
CA VAL A 46 4.87 -6.65 32.46
C VAL A 46 5.64 -7.60 33.38
N ARG A 47 6.39 -7.06 34.37
CA ARG A 47 7.11 -7.87 35.37
C ARG A 47 6.18 -8.54 36.37
N ALA A 48 5.08 -7.90 36.75
CA ALA A 48 4.04 -8.51 37.56
C ALA A 48 3.43 -9.73 36.84
N ILE A 49 2.98 -9.58 35.58
CA ILE A 49 2.46 -10.69 34.76
C ILE A 49 3.50 -11.82 34.64
N PHE A 50 4.77 -11.48 34.44
CA PHE A 50 5.84 -12.47 34.34
C PHE A 50 6.04 -13.26 35.64
N LEU A 51 6.10 -12.57 36.78
CA LEU A 51 6.33 -13.15 38.11
C LEU A 51 5.11 -13.93 38.63
N THR A 52 3.89 -13.43 38.45
CA THR A 52 2.69 -14.00 39.08
C THR A 52 1.91 -14.95 38.16
N LEU A 53 2.11 -14.90 36.83
CA LEU A 53 1.41 -15.77 35.88
C LEU A 53 2.37 -16.60 35.01
N PHE A 54 3.35 -15.98 34.33
CA PHE A 54 4.21 -16.72 33.40
C PHE A 54 5.11 -17.75 34.09
N MET A 55 5.86 -17.35 35.13
CA MET A 55 6.77 -18.25 35.84
C MET A 55 6.02 -19.39 36.58
N PRO A 56 4.90 -19.14 37.31
CA PRO A 56 4.14 -20.22 37.95
C PRO A 56 3.49 -21.17 36.95
N LEU A 57 2.88 -20.67 35.86
CA LEU A 57 2.30 -21.54 34.83
C LEU A 57 3.37 -22.34 34.08
N THR A 58 4.55 -21.77 33.83
CA THR A 58 5.70 -22.52 33.28
C THR A 58 6.13 -23.67 34.18
N LEU A 59 6.10 -23.50 35.51
CA LEU A 59 6.40 -24.58 36.45
C LEU A 59 5.29 -25.66 36.45
N VAL A 60 4.01 -25.27 36.40
CA VAL A 60 2.89 -26.21 36.24
C VAL A 60 3.03 -26.99 34.93
N ASP A 61 3.31 -26.31 33.83
CA ASP A 61 3.48 -26.93 32.51
C ASP A 61 4.71 -27.85 32.46
N LEU A 62 5.81 -27.50 33.13
CA LEU A 62 6.98 -28.35 33.30
C LEU A 62 6.62 -29.66 34.01
N LEU A 63 5.90 -29.59 35.12
CA LEU A 63 5.45 -30.77 35.87
C LEU A 63 4.44 -31.62 35.07
N VAL A 64 3.45 -30.98 34.43
CA VAL A 64 2.42 -31.66 33.63
C VAL A 64 3.03 -32.34 32.40
N SER A 65 3.88 -31.65 31.64
CA SER A 65 4.53 -32.24 30.46
C SER A 65 5.55 -33.33 30.81
N GLY A 66 6.23 -33.22 31.96
CA GLY A 66 7.07 -34.28 32.50
C GLY A 66 6.26 -35.53 32.87
N ALA A 67 5.17 -35.35 33.63
CA ALA A 67 4.27 -36.44 34.01
C ALA A 67 3.61 -37.11 32.78
N LEU A 68 3.20 -36.34 31.78
CA LEU A 68 2.65 -36.88 30.52
C LEU A 68 3.74 -37.59 29.69
N GLY A 69 4.95 -37.05 29.59
CA GLY A 69 6.08 -37.71 28.94
C GLY A 69 6.41 -39.07 29.57
N ILE A 70 6.49 -39.13 30.90
CA ILE A 70 6.69 -40.38 31.66
C ILE A 70 5.52 -41.34 31.45
N ARG A 71 4.27 -40.87 31.55
CA ARG A 71 3.07 -41.68 31.29
C ARG A 71 3.09 -42.32 29.90
N PHE A 72 3.43 -41.55 28.86
CA PHE A 72 3.47 -42.08 27.49
C PHE A 72 4.64 -43.06 27.30
N SER A 73 5.84 -42.73 27.80
CA SER A 73 6.99 -43.65 27.83
C SER A 73 6.62 -44.99 28.47
N PHE A 74 6.00 -44.96 29.65
CA PHE A 74 5.60 -46.17 30.37
C PHE A 74 4.49 -46.95 29.64
N SER A 75 3.50 -46.25 29.06
CA SER A 75 2.42 -46.89 28.29
C SER A 75 2.88 -47.59 27.00
N THR A 76 4.04 -47.21 26.46
CA THR A 76 4.63 -47.78 25.24
C THR A 76 5.02 -49.27 25.42
N PHE A 77 5.17 -49.73 26.67
CA PHE A 77 5.45 -51.13 27.01
C PHE A 77 4.20 -52.02 27.17
N PHE A 78 2.98 -51.45 27.17
CA PHE A 78 1.74 -52.17 27.51
C PHE A 78 0.65 -52.03 26.43
N VAL A 79 1.05 -51.74 25.19
CA VAL A 79 0.18 -51.40 24.07
C VAL A 79 0.71 -52.07 22.81
N ALA A 80 -0.17 -52.59 21.97
CA ALA A 80 0.19 -53.26 20.72
C ALA A 80 0.87 -52.32 19.72
N ASP A 81 1.73 -52.89 18.87
CA ASP A 81 2.66 -52.20 17.96
C ASP A 81 2.00 -51.08 17.15
N ASN A 82 0.81 -51.33 16.59
CA ASN A 82 0.05 -50.36 15.78
C ASN A 82 -0.40 -49.08 16.52
N LEU A 83 -0.40 -49.11 17.85
CA LEU A 83 -0.66 -47.96 18.72
C LEU A 83 0.62 -47.49 19.43
N GLN A 84 1.71 -48.26 19.36
CA GLN A 84 3.00 -47.95 19.97
C GLN A 84 3.61 -46.68 19.34
N ASP A 85 3.55 -46.55 18.00
CA ASP A 85 3.98 -45.33 17.30
C ASP A 85 3.21 -44.08 17.74
N GLN A 86 1.90 -44.20 17.99
CA GLN A 86 1.11 -43.09 18.52
C GLN A 86 1.55 -42.72 19.96
N ARG A 87 1.93 -43.70 20.79
CA ARG A 87 2.49 -43.44 22.13
C ARG A 87 3.89 -42.80 22.05
N LEU A 88 4.75 -43.27 21.15
CA LEU A 88 6.07 -42.69 20.88
C LEU A 88 5.97 -41.24 20.36
N ALA A 89 5.01 -40.96 19.47
CA ALA A 89 4.74 -39.60 18.98
C ALA A 89 4.28 -38.67 20.12
N GLN A 90 3.38 -39.13 21.00
CA GLN A 90 2.96 -38.36 22.18
C GLN A 90 4.09 -38.20 23.21
N GLN A 91 4.91 -39.24 23.45
CA GLN A 91 6.11 -39.14 24.29
C GLN A 91 7.09 -38.10 23.73
N LYS A 92 7.39 -38.14 22.43
CA LYS A 92 8.25 -37.17 21.74
C LYS A 92 7.68 -35.75 21.85
N LYS A 93 6.36 -35.60 21.72
CA LYS A 93 5.64 -34.33 21.91
C LYS A 93 5.78 -33.79 23.35
N TYR A 94 5.44 -34.57 24.37
CA TYR A 94 5.47 -34.08 25.76
C TYR A 94 6.88 -33.94 26.33
N THR A 95 7.85 -34.77 25.92
CA THR A 95 9.27 -34.58 26.23
C THR A 95 9.83 -33.32 25.55
N THR A 96 9.38 -33.03 24.32
CA THR A 96 9.70 -31.77 23.64
C THR A 96 9.15 -30.57 24.43
N ILE A 97 7.88 -30.62 24.87
CA ILE A 97 7.24 -29.57 25.66
C ILE A 97 7.96 -29.39 27.02
N PHE A 98 8.26 -30.49 27.73
CA PHE A 98 9.05 -30.49 28.97
C PHE A 98 10.38 -29.76 28.80
N SER A 99 11.13 -30.08 27.73
CA SER A 99 12.40 -29.40 27.45
C SER A 99 12.23 -27.89 27.27
N LYS A 100 11.14 -27.44 26.60
CA LYS A 100 10.86 -26.00 26.42
C LYS A 100 10.61 -25.32 27.77
N ASN A 101 9.73 -25.88 28.59
CA ASN A 101 9.34 -25.29 29.87
C ASN A 101 10.51 -25.29 30.87
N LEU A 102 11.40 -26.28 30.80
CA LEU A 102 12.63 -26.31 31.61
C LEU A 102 13.56 -25.14 31.24
N TYR A 103 13.79 -24.90 29.93
CA TYR A 103 14.59 -23.76 29.48
C TYR A 103 13.95 -22.42 29.87
N ALA A 104 12.63 -22.24 29.78
CA ALA A 104 11.97 -21.03 30.26
C ALA A 104 12.11 -20.82 31.76
N PHE A 105 11.91 -21.87 32.56
CA PHE A 105 12.04 -21.78 34.01
C PHE A 105 13.46 -21.36 34.41
N LEU A 106 14.48 -21.98 33.82
CA LEU A 106 15.88 -21.61 34.04
C LEU A 106 16.19 -20.17 33.56
N ALA A 107 15.77 -19.78 32.35
CA ALA A 107 15.96 -18.43 31.83
C ALA A 107 15.22 -17.34 32.64
N SER A 108 14.12 -17.71 33.30
CA SER A 108 13.38 -16.84 34.23
C SER A 108 14.14 -16.60 35.54
N LEU A 109 14.97 -17.57 35.97
CA LEU A 109 15.78 -17.50 37.19
C LEU A 109 17.12 -16.78 36.99
N ILE A 110 17.74 -16.86 35.81
CA ILE A 110 19.08 -16.29 35.51
C ILE A 110 19.06 -14.76 35.35
N GLY A 111 18.10 -14.06 35.96
CA GLY A 111 17.93 -12.60 35.92
C GLY A 111 17.48 -12.04 34.55
N VAL A 112 17.82 -12.69 33.44
CA VAL A 112 17.43 -12.29 32.07
C VAL A 112 15.91 -12.12 31.94
N GLY A 113 15.11 -13.06 32.45
CA GLY A 113 13.65 -12.93 32.48
C GLY A 113 13.10 -11.79 33.35
N LEU A 114 13.86 -11.31 34.35
CA LEU A 114 13.48 -10.14 35.17
C LEU A 114 13.88 -8.83 34.50
N ILE A 115 15.03 -8.83 33.81
CA ILE A 115 15.54 -7.67 33.06
C ILE A 115 14.70 -7.46 31.79
N SER A 116 14.36 -8.52 31.06
CA SER A 116 13.47 -8.49 29.89
C SER A 116 12.53 -9.70 29.87
N PRO A 117 11.34 -9.59 30.49
CA PRO A 117 10.32 -10.63 30.44
C PRO A 117 9.94 -11.11 29.04
N GLN A 118 9.98 -10.21 28.05
CA GLN A 118 9.62 -10.53 26.67
C GLN A 118 10.60 -11.53 26.05
N LEU A 119 11.92 -11.42 26.31
CA LEU A 119 12.93 -12.35 25.76
C LEU A 119 12.65 -13.82 26.10
N VAL A 120 12.10 -14.09 27.30
CA VAL A 120 11.74 -15.45 27.72
C VAL A 120 10.32 -15.81 27.28
N ALA A 121 9.36 -14.88 27.43
CA ALA A 121 7.96 -15.12 27.09
C ALA A 121 7.71 -15.35 25.59
N PHE A 122 8.43 -14.64 24.72
CA PHE A 122 8.26 -14.65 23.26
C PHE A 122 8.31 -16.05 22.64
N TYR A 123 9.18 -16.93 23.14
CA TYR A 123 9.31 -18.31 22.68
C TYR A 123 8.05 -19.17 22.95
N PHE A 124 7.15 -18.71 23.82
CA PHE A 124 5.90 -19.35 24.22
C PHE A 124 4.66 -18.61 23.70
N THR A 125 4.83 -17.46 23.02
CA THR A 125 3.72 -16.78 22.35
C THR A 125 3.04 -17.78 21.40
N PRO A 126 1.72 -18.02 21.57
CA PRO A 126 0.99 -18.96 20.74
C PRO A 126 0.87 -18.40 19.31
N GLU A 127 0.64 -19.28 18.35
CA GLU A 127 0.36 -18.87 16.97
C GLU A 127 -0.93 -18.04 16.91
N LYS A 128 -1.10 -17.20 15.86
CA LYS A 128 -2.38 -16.56 15.54
C LYS A 128 -3.38 -17.64 15.13
N THR A 129 -4.03 -18.29 16.10
CA THR A 129 -4.98 -19.42 15.90
C THR A 129 -6.36 -18.98 15.42
N SER A 130 -6.58 -17.69 15.21
CA SER A 130 -7.85 -17.13 14.77
C SER A 130 -7.65 -16.15 13.62
N GLN A 131 -7.90 -16.60 12.41
CA GLN A 131 -8.19 -15.73 11.27
C GLN A 131 -9.45 -16.24 10.56
N LYS A 132 -10.49 -15.41 10.57
CA LYS A 132 -11.25 -15.16 9.34
C LYS A 132 -10.40 -14.24 8.47
N GLY A 133 -10.58 -14.29 7.17
CA GLY A 133 -9.79 -13.47 6.27
C GLY A 133 -8.33 -13.91 6.17
N VAL A 134 -7.50 -13.03 5.63
CA VAL A 134 -6.18 -13.33 5.07
C VAL A 134 -5.13 -12.35 5.61
N THR A 135 -3.85 -12.72 5.59
CA THR A 135 -2.77 -11.89 6.15
C THR A 135 -1.44 -12.09 5.41
N ALA A 136 -0.74 -10.97 5.19
CA ALA A 136 0.55 -10.92 4.52
C ALA A 136 1.72 -11.42 5.37
N GLY A 137 2.85 -11.70 4.73
CA GLY A 137 4.12 -12.03 5.40
C GLY A 137 4.55 -10.93 6.36
N GLY A 138 5.02 -11.30 7.56
CA GLY A 138 5.27 -10.34 8.66
C GLY A 138 4.02 -9.95 9.45
N GLY A 139 2.82 -10.27 8.96
CA GLY A 139 1.59 -10.25 9.77
C GLY A 139 0.98 -8.89 10.08
N TYR A 140 1.34 -7.87 9.29
CA TYR A 140 0.88 -6.47 9.41
C TYR A 140 -0.34 -6.17 8.52
N HIS A 141 -0.21 -6.30 7.19
CA HIS A 141 -1.35 -6.19 6.28
C HIS A 141 -2.24 -7.43 6.38
N HIS A 142 -3.54 -7.20 6.44
CA HIS A 142 -4.57 -8.21 6.56
C HIS A 142 -5.91 -7.68 6.04
N ASP A 143 -6.78 -8.59 5.62
CA ASP A 143 -8.18 -8.34 5.31
C ASP A 143 -8.99 -9.36 6.12
N GLU A 144 -9.90 -8.92 6.99
CA GLU A 144 -10.75 -9.83 7.80
C GLU A 144 -12.01 -10.33 7.06
N GLN A 145 -12.34 -9.73 5.90
CA GLN A 145 -13.55 -9.99 5.11
C GLN A 145 -13.30 -10.93 3.93
N ALA A 146 -12.08 -10.95 3.36
CA ALA A 146 -11.71 -11.82 2.24
C ALA A 146 -12.08 -13.30 2.45
N GLU A 147 -12.67 -13.92 1.43
CA GLU A 147 -12.91 -15.36 1.37
C GLU A 147 -11.61 -16.10 1.02
N PHE A 148 -11.21 -17.07 1.84
CA PHE A 148 -10.04 -17.92 1.57
C PHE A 148 -10.49 -19.26 0.96
N LYS A 149 -9.96 -19.60 -0.21
CA LYS A 149 -10.28 -20.83 -0.98
C LYS A 149 -9.02 -21.67 -1.20
N GLN A 150 -9.18 -22.99 -1.32
CA GLN A 150 -8.09 -23.94 -1.55
C GLN A 150 -8.56 -25.02 -2.54
N PRO A 151 -8.45 -24.81 -3.87
CA PRO A 151 -8.79 -25.82 -4.86
C PRO A 151 -7.79 -26.99 -4.81
N GLU A 152 -8.28 -28.22 -4.96
CA GLU A 152 -7.47 -29.43 -5.10
C GLU A 152 -7.16 -29.77 -6.57
N THR A 153 -7.90 -29.22 -7.54
CA THR A 153 -7.67 -29.44 -8.99
C THR A 153 -7.70 -28.14 -9.81
N VAL A 154 -7.31 -28.22 -11.09
CA VAL A 154 -7.34 -27.07 -12.01
C VAL A 154 -8.79 -26.70 -12.35
N GLU A 155 -9.68 -27.67 -12.50
CA GLU A 155 -11.10 -27.46 -12.81
C GLU A 155 -11.81 -26.70 -11.66
N GLU A 156 -11.45 -26.97 -10.40
CA GLU A 156 -11.93 -26.19 -9.25
C GLU A 156 -11.37 -24.77 -9.24
N LEU A 157 -10.12 -24.57 -9.69
CA LEU A 157 -9.52 -23.23 -9.85
C LEU A 157 -10.20 -22.44 -10.97
N GLN A 158 -10.47 -23.05 -12.12
CA GLN A 158 -11.21 -22.45 -13.23
C GLN A 158 -12.60 -22.01 -12.77
N ALA A 159 -13.36 -22.90 -12.10
CA ALA A 159 -14.67 -22.57 -11.57
C ALA A 159 -14.63 -21.39 -10.57
N LEU A 160 -13.64 -21.34 -9.67
CA LEU A 160 -13.47 -20.21 -8.74
C LEU A 160 -13.16 -18.88 -9.44
N ILE A 161 -12.50 -18.90 -10.59
CA ILE A 161 -12.21 -17.70 -11.40
C ILE A 161 -13.48 -17.25 -12.13
N THR A 162 -14.19 -18.15 -12.81
CA THR A 162 -15.44 -17.83 -13.51
C THR A 162 -16.52 -17.36 -12.53
N GLU A 163 -16.69 -18.01 -11.38
CA GLU A 163 -17.59 -17.54 -10.29
C GLU A 163 -17.21 -16.14 -9.78
N ALA A 164 -15.92 -15.78 -9.78
CA ALA A 164 -15.48 -14.45 -9.38
C ALA A 164 -15.80 -13.41 -10.45
N ALA A 165 -15.54 -13.71 -11.73
CA ALA A 165 -15.87 -12.86 -12.86
C ALA A 165 -17.37 -12.57 -12.95
N GLU A 166 -18.21 -13.61 -12.96
CA GLU A 166 -19.68 -13.49 -13.02
C GLU A 166 -20.26 -12.67 -11.84
N ALA A 167 -19.60 -12.70 -10.67
CA ALA A 167 -20.01 -11.96 -9.48
C ALA A 167 -19.32 -10.59 -9.33
N GLY A 168 -18.49 -10.15 -10.29
CA GLY A 168 -17.69 -8.92 -10.20
C GLY A 168 -16.66 -8.90 -9.06
N LYS A 169 -16.37 -10.06 -8.47
CA LYS A 169 -15.48 -10.22 -7.30
C LYS A 169 -14.02 -10.14 -7.71
N LYS A 170 -13.21 -9.53 -6.83
CA LYS A 170 -11.76 -9.44 -7.01
C LYS A 170 -11.08 -10.64 -6.36
N LEU A 171 -10.24 -11.35 -7.11
CA LEU A 171 -9.62 -12.61 -6.75
C LEU A 171 -8.10 -12.51 -6.91
N MET A 172 -7.32 -12.97 -5.93
CA MET A 172 -5.85 -13.05 -6.05
C MET A 172 -5.30 -14.43 -5.64
N PRO A 173 -4.35 -15.01 -6.40
CA PRO A 173 -3.68 -16.24 -6.00
C PRO A 173 -2.64 -15.99 -4.90
N VAL A 174 -2.47 -16.95 -3.99
CA VAL A 174 -1.38 -16.99 -3.01
C VAL A 174 -0.71 -18.37 -3.02
N GLY A 175 0.62 -18.39 -2.92
CA GLY A 175 1.38 -19.64 -2.88
C GLY A 175 1.99 -19.97 -1.51
N ALA A 176 2.84 -19.09 -0.98
CA ALA A 176 3.51 -19.31 0.31
C ALA A 176 3.17 -18.28 1.42
N GLY A 177 2.38 -17.25 1.10
CA GLY A 177 2.03 -16.18 2.05
C GLY A 177 3.24 -15.42 2.61
N ARG A 178 4.33 -15.33 1.83
CA ARG A 178 5.62 -14.74 2.26
C ARG A 178 5.87 -13.32 1.76
N SER A 179 5.22 -12.89 0.68
CA SER A 179 5.21 -11.48 0.26
C SER A 179 4.63 -10.63 1.40
N GLN A 180 5.23 -9.47 1.68
CA GLN A 180 5.01 -8.75 2.93
C GLN A 180 4.13 -7.50 2.77
N GLY A 181 3.82 -7.08 1.54
CA GLY A 181 2.89 -5.99 1.23
C GLY A 181 1.47 -6.48 0.97
N LYS A 182 0.80 -5.86 0.00
CA LYS A 182 -0.59 -6.20 -0.40
C LYS A 182 -0.67 -6.88 -1.78
N GLN A 183 0.41 -7.52 -2.24
CA GLN A 183 0.50 -8.01 -3.63
C GLN A 183 -0.53 -9.11 -3.95
N PHE A 184 -0.89 -9.94 -2.96
CA PHE A 184 -1.91 -10.98 -3.06
C PHE A 184 -3.17 -10.70 -2.21
N LEU A 185 -3.25 -9.53 -1.57
CA LEU A 185 -4.44 -9.09 -0.86
C LEU A 185 -5.29 -8.28 -1.86
N PRO A 186 -6.50 -8.74 -2.22
CA PRO A 186 -7.41 -7.94 -3.02
C PRO A 186 -7.86 -6.70 -2.23
N GLU A 187 -8.11 -5.59 -2.93
CA GLU A 187 -8.70 -4.38 -2.34
C GLU A 187 -9.81 -3.88 -3.28
N GLY A 188 -11.00 -3.54 -2.75
CA GLY A 188 -12.09 -2.95 -3.54
C GLY A 188 -13.52 -3.35 -3.21
N GLY A 189 -13.82 -4.25 -2.27
CA GLY A 189 -15.22 -4.53 -1.91
C GLY A 189 -15.49 -5.78 -1.07
N GLN A 190 -16.78 -6.00 -0.77
CA GLN A 190 -17.25 -7.21 -0.09
C GLN A 190 -17.10 -8.45 -0.99
N GLY A 191 -16.77 -9.60 -0.38
CA GLY A 191 -16.72 -10.88 -1.10
C GLY A 191 -15.48 -11.09 -1.97
N ALA A 192 -14.44 -10.27 -1.81
CA ALA A 192 -13.13 -10.51 -2.42
C ALA A 192 -12.54 -11.87 -2.00
N VAL A 193 -11.73 -12.47 -2.87
CA VAL A 193 -11.29 -13.87 -2.77
C VAL A 193 -9.77 -13.97 -2.79
N VAL A 194 -9.21 -14.85 -1.95
CA VAL A 194 -7.81 -15.29 -2.05
C VAL A 194 -7.76 -16.80 -2.23
N VAL A 195 -7.05 -17.24 -3.27
CA VAL A 195 -6.95 -18.66 -3.66
C VAL A 195 -5.57 -19.18 -3.28
N ASP A 196 -5.49 -19.99 -2.22
CA ASP A 196 -4.25 -20.67 -1.83
C ASP A 196 -4.05 -21.96 -2.64
N LEU A 197 -3.04 -21.94 -3.50
CA LEU A 197 -2.68 -23.06 -4.37
C LEU A 197 -2.03 -24.23 -3.61
N SER A 198 -1.79 -24.14 -2.29
CA SER A 198 -1.04 -25.17 -1.54
C SER A 198 -1.62 -26.59 -1.59
N GLN A 199 -2.88 -26.76 -1.98
CA GLN A 199 -3.51 -28.07 -2.17
C GLN A 199 -3.63 -28.52 -3.64
N LEU A 200 -3.29 -27.67 -4.61
CA LEU A 200 -3.45 -27.97 -6.04
C LEU A 200 -2.68 -29.23 -6.46
N ARG A 201 -3.40 -30.23 -6.98
CA ARG A 201 -2.89 -31.51 -7.47
C ARG A 201 -3.22 -31.70 -8.93
N PHE A 202 -2.54 -32.67 -9.53
CA PHE A 202 -2.82 -33.16 -10.88
C PHE A 202 -2.93 -34.68 -10.78
N PRO A 203 -4.10 -35.30 -11.03
CA PRO A 203 -4.31 -36.72 -10.78
C PRO A 203 -3.33 -37.64 -11.53
N ASP A 204 -3.04 -37.33 -12.79
CA ASP A 204 -2.25 -38.19 -13.69
C ASP A 204 -0.76 -37.83 -13.76
N THR A 205 -0.30 -36.77 -13.07
CA THR A 205 1.11 -36.32 -13.13
C THR A 205 1.65 -35.93 -11.75
N PRO A 206 2.89 -36.33 -11.41
CA PRO A 206 3.48 -35.96 -10.12
C PRO A 206 3.72 -34.43 -10.05
N PRO A 207 3.66 -33.82 -8.85
CA PRO A 207 3.84 -32.37 -8.69
C PRO A 207 5.26 -31.89 -9.02
N ILE A 208 6.23 -32.81 -9.09
CA ILE A 208 7.59 -32.61 -9.58
C ILE A 208 7.91 -33.78 -10.52
N HIS A 209 8.33 -33.47 -11.74
CA HIS A 209 8.99 -34.41 -12.66
C HIS A 209 10.27 -33.77 -13.18
N ILE A 210 11.38 -34.50 -13.18
CA ILE A 210 12.66 -34.04 -13.75
C ILE A 210 13.08 -35.07 -14.80
N ASP A 211 13.40 -34.60 -16.00
CA ASP A 211 13.81 -35.45 -17.11
C ASP A 211 15.34 -35.73 -17.12
N ARG A 212 15.86 -36.21 -18.26
CA ARG A 212 17.28 -36.56 -18.40
C ARG A 212 18.17 -35.39 -18.81
N ASP A 213 17.58 -34.33 -19.35
CA ASP A 213 18.28 -33.13 -19.82
C ASP A 213 18.28 -32.02 -18.74
N GLY A 214 17.67 -32.32 -17.58
CA GLY A 214 17.65 -31.48 -16.40
C GLY A 214 16.48 -30.50 -16.38
N VAL A 215 15.47 -30.68 -17.24
CA VAL A 215 14.26 -29.86 -17.20
C VAL A 215 13.31 -30.41 -16.15
N ALA A 216 12.88 -29.55 -15.24
CA ALA A 216 11.89 -29.86 -14.21
C ALA A 216 10.51 -29.32 -14.63
N THR A 217 9.54 -30.21 -14.81
CA THR A 217 8.11 -29.87 -14.88
C THR A 217 7.55 -29.87 -13.45
N VAL A 218 7.03 -28.74 -12.97
CA VAL A 218 6.73 -28.52 -11.54
C VAL A 218 5.42 -27.78 -11.33
N SER A 219 4.60 -28.23 -10.37
CA SER A 219 3.39 -27.52 -9.91
C SER A 219 3.74 -26.21 -9.20
N ALA A 220 3.00 -25.14 -9.48
CA ALA A 220 3.16 -23.83 -8.86
C ALA A 220 3.05 -23.84 -7.32
N ALA A 221 2.34 -24.83 -6.76
CA ALA A 221 2.14 -25.03 -5.33
C ALA A 221 3.41 -25.45 -4.56
N VAL A 222 4.30 -26.18 -5.25
CA VAL A 222 5.51 -26.82 -4.70
C VAL A 222 6.39 -25.79 -4.00
N ARG A 223 7.04 -26.16 -2.89
CA ARG A 223 8.08 -25.33 -2.28
C ARG A 223 9.42 -25.60 -2.94
N TRP A 224 10.28 -24.58 -3.04
CA TRP A 224 11.65 -24.78 -3.53
C TRP A 224 12.39 -25.88 -2.74
N ALA A 225 12.11 -26.04 -1.44
CA ALA A 225 12.68 -27.10 -0.61
C ALA A 225 12.41 -28.50 -1.16
N ASP A 226 11.22 -28.74 -1.69
CA ASP A 226 10.81 -30.04 -2.19
C ASP A 226 11.50 -30.30 -3.55
N LEU A 227 11.49 -29.31 -4.44
CA LEU A 227 12.19 -29.37 -5.74
C LEU A 227 13.72 -29.48 -5.58
N GLN A 228 14.31 -28.75 -4.63
CA GLN A 228 15.74 -28.83 -4.31
C GLN A 228 16.12 -30.24 -3.81
N ASN A 229 15.26 -30.87 -3.01
CA ASN A 229 15.46 -32.24 -2.55
C ASN A 229 15.37 -33.26 -3.70
N GLU A 230 14.43 -33.11 -4.64
CA GLU A 230 14.35 -33.99 -5.82
C GLU A 230 15.54 -33.78 -6.78
N ALA A 231 15.88 -32.53 -7.10
CA ALA A 231 17.04 -32.19 -7.94
C ALA A 231 18.35 -32.75 -7.36
N ASN A 232 18.55 -32.63 -6.05
CA ASN A 232 19.75 -33.11 -5.37
C ASN A 232 19.96 -34.63 -5.48
N LYS A 233 18.88 -35.43 -5.60
CA LYS A 233 19.00 -36.90 -5.84
C LYS A 233 19.61 -37.24 -7.20
N LEU A 234 19.48 -36.33 -8.16
CA LEU A 234 20.00 -36.45 -9.52
C LEU A 234 21.35 -35.73 -9.70
N GLY A 235 21.91 -35.14 -8.65
CA GLY A 235 23.09 -34.28 -8.73
C GLY A 235 22.83 -32.93 -9.41
N LEU A 236 21.58 -32.45 -9.38
CA LEU A 236 21.15 -31.18 -9.94
C LEU A 236 20.86 -30.15 -8.83
N ALA A 237 20.87 -28.87 -9.20
CA ALA A 237 20.57 -27.74 -8.34
C ALA A 237 19.70 -26.70 -9.08
N LEU A 238 19.05 -25.81 -8.31
CA LEU A 238 18.31 -24.68 -8.86
C LEU A 238 19.29 -23.64 -9.43
N LYS A 239 18.98 -23.04 -10.59
CA LYS A 239 19.78 -21.93 -11.17
C LYS A 239 19.58 -20.62 -10.40
N PHE A 240 18.34 -20.37 -9.98
CA PHE A 240 17.92 -19.20 -9.20
C PHE A 240 17.06 -19.68 -8.03
N MET A 241 17.25 -19.08 -6.85
CA MET A 241 16.39 -19.23 -5.68
C MET A 241 16.65 -18.04 -4.74
N GLN A 242 15.64 -17.63 -3.94
CA GLN A 242 15.90 -16.68 -2.86
C GLN A 242 16.87 -17.28 -1.83
N ALA A 243 17.33 -16.47 -0.86
CA ALA A 243 18.03 -16.95 0.33
C ALA A 243 17.15 -17.81 1.29
N SER A 244 16.09 -18.45 0.79
CA SER A 244 15.31 -19.47 1.49
C SER A 244 14.62 -20.37 0.48
N ASN A 245 14.46 -21.65 0.83
CA ASN A 245 13.72 -22.61 0.02
C ASN A 245 12.24 -22.78 0.46
N VAL A 246 11.71 -21.93 1.36
CA VAL A 246 10.31 -22.03 1.86
C VAL A 246 9.26 -21.28 1.03
N PHE A 247 9.68 -20.61 -0.04
CA PHE A 247 8.76 -19.98 -0.99
C PHE A 247 8.16 -21.04 -1.92
N SER A 248 6.99 -20.73 -2.49
CA SER A 248 6.37 -21.51 -3.56
C SER A 248 7.02 -21.18 -4.90
N VAL A 249 7.02 -22.14 -5.82
CA VAL A 249 7.47 -21.94 -7.20
C VAL A 249 6.65 -20.82 -7.86
N GLY A 250 5.33 -20.93 -7.95
CA GLY A 250 4.49 -19.93 -8.65
C GLY A 250 4.57 -18.52 -8.07
N GLY A 251 4.63 -18.39 -6.74
CA GLY A 251 4.77 -17.09 -6.07
C GLY A 251 6.17 -16.48 -6.21
N SER A 252 7.18 -17.29 -6.54
CA SER A 252 8.53 -16.84 -6.88
C SER A 252 8.67 -16.49 -8.35
N ILE A 253 7.90 -17.16 -9.22
CA ILE A 253 7.75 -16.78 -10.64
C ILE A 253 7.10 -15.42 -10.72
N GLY A 254 5.91 -15.21 -10.15
CA GLY A 254 5.18 -13.93 -10.24
C GLY A 254 5.83 -12.71 -9.57
N THR A 255 7.07 -12.81 -9.10
CA THR A 255 7.87 -11.71 -8.52
C THR A 255 9.26 -11.56 -9.16
N ASP A 256 9.55 -12.34 -10.22
CA ASP A 256 10.86 -12.54 -10.86
C ASP A 256 12.07 -12.55 -9.91
N ILE A 257 12.17 -13.55 -9.04
CA ILE A 257 13.23 -13.59 -8.02
C ILE A 257 14.65 -13.69 -8.63
N HIS A 258 15.65 -13.21 -7.90
CA HIS A 258 17.07 -13.43 -8.18
C HIS A 258 17.77 -14.15 -7.02
N GLY A 259 18.96 -14.69 -7.28
CA GLY A 259 19.75 -15.47 -6.33
C GLY A 259 21.11 -14.85 -5.98
N TRP A 260 22.11 -15.69 -5.74
CA TRP A 260 23.52 -15.30 -5.52
C TRP A 260 24.40 -15.56 -6.76
N ASN A 261 23.82 -16.18 -7.78
CA ASN A 261 24.38 -16.26 -9.13
C ASN A 261 24.63 -14.84 -9.68
N ILE A 262 25.69 -14.67 -10.46
CA ILE A 262 26.08 -13.39 -11.09
C ILE A 262 25.44 -13.19 -12.48
N THR A 263 24.18 -13.62 -12.61
CA THR A 263 23.39 -13.56 -13.85
C THR A 263 22.06 -12.84 -13.57
N GLY A 264 21.04 -12.97 -14.42
CA GLY A 264 19.77 -12.27 -14.24
C GLY A 264 18.85 -12.94 -13.21
N THR A 265 17.66 -13.33 -13.66
CA THR A 265 16.51 -13.62 -12.80
C THR A 265 15.86 -14.97 -13.11
N LEU A 266 14.91 -15.41 -12.29
CA LEU A 266 14.24 -16.70 -12.44
C LEU A 266 13.66 -16.92 -13.84
N ALA A 267 13.14 -15.86 -14.47
CA ALA A 267 12.69 -15.87 -15.87
C ALA A 267 13.72 -16.50 -16.83
N ASP A 268 15.02 -16.24 -16.65
CA ASP A 268 16.13 -16.80 -17.46
C ASP A 268 16.36 -18.31 -17.24
N SER A 269 15.50 -19.01 -16.50
CA SER A 269 15.50 -20.47 -16.37
C SER A 269 14.18 -21.12 -16.80
N ILE A 270 13.15 -20.33 -17.08
CA ILE A 270 11.83 -20.85 -17.41
C ILE A 270 11.75 -21.08 -18.92
N LEU A 271 11.28 -22.27 -19.31
CA LEU A 271 11.09 -22.67 -20.70
C LEU A 271 9.62 -22.57 -21.12
N GLU A 272 8.70 -22.76 -20.18
CA GLU A 272 7.25 -22.78 -20.41
C GLU A 272 6.50 -22.52 -19.08
N ILE A 273 5.37 -21.81 -19.15
CA ILE A 273 4.44 -21.56 -18.06
C ILE A 273 3.06 -22.05 -18.47
N GLU A 274 2.40 -22.80 -17.60
CA GLU A 274 0.98 -23.13 -17.67
C GLU A 274 0.22 -22.26 -16.67
N TYR A 275 -0.86 -21.61 -17.10
CA TYR A 275 -1.66 -20.73 -16.25
C TYR A 275 -3.14 -20.77 -16.63
N VAL A 276 -3.99 -20.35 -15.67
CA VAL A 276 -5.41 -20.05 -15.92
C VAL A 276 -5.60 -18.54 -16.06
N ASP A 277 -6.27 -18.09 -17.12
CA ASP A 277 -6.56 -16.67 -17.37
C ASP A 277 -7.78 -16.14 -16.58
N ALA A 278 -8.26 -14.94 -16.90
CA ALA A 278 -9.40 -14.31 -16.24
C ALA A 278 -10.77 -14.89 -16.66
N HIS A 279 -10.83 -15.62 -17.78
CA HIS A 279 -12.05 -16.29 -18.26
C HIS A 279 -12.18 -17.72 -17.69
N GLY A 280 -11.07 -18.27 -17.18
CA GLY A 280 -11.00 -19.65 -16.71
C GLY A 280 -10.44 -20.61 -17.76
N GLU A 281 -9.78 -20.12 -18.82
CA GLU A 281 -9.12 -20.97 -19.82
C GLU A 281 -7.67 -21.30 -19.43
N VAL A 282 -7.21 -22.50 -19.78
CA VAL A 282 -5.85 -23.00 -19.45
C VAL A 282 -4.94 -22.84 -20.66
N HIS A 283 -3.88 -22.05 -20.50
CA HIS A 283 -2.93 -21.71 -21.56
C HIS A 283 -1.52 -22.23 -21.24
N GLN A 284 -0.70 -22.45 -22.28
CA GLN A 284 0.73 -22.76 -22.16
C GLN A 284 1.53 -21.79 -23.03
N VAL A 285 2.50 -21.10 -22.43
CA VAL A 285 3.27 -19.99 -23.05
C VAL A 285 4.75 -20.09 -22.70
N GLY A 286 5.63 -19.63 -23.59
CA GLY A 286 7.09 -19.58 -23.38
C GLY A 286 7.68 -18.19 -23.61
N PRO A 287 9.02 -18.03 -23.54
CA PRO A 287 9.74 -16.75 -23.69
C PRO A 287 9.65 -16.04 -25.06
N ARG A 288 8.63 -16.34 -25.88
CA ARG A 288 8.32 -15.66 -27.14
C ARG A 288 6.90 -15.09 -27.16
N ASP A 289 6.08 -15.47 -26.19
CA ASP A 289 4.69 -15.07 -26.08
C ASP A 289 4.62 -13.88 -25.11
N GLU A 290 4.06 -12.76 -25.57
CA GLU A 290 4.04 -11.46 -24.86
C GLU A 290 3.67 -11.57 -23.36
N ILE A 291 2.61 -12.33 -23.05
CA ILE A 291 2.10 -12.54 -21.69
C ILE A 291 3.09 -13.26 -20.76
N PHE A 292 4.09 -13.98 -21.27
CA PHE A 292 5.10 -14.67 -20.45
C PHE A 292 5.86 -13.71 -19.52
N HIS A 293 6.24 -12.54 -20.02
CA HIS A 293 6.96 -11.51 -19.27
C HIS A 293 6.07 -10.88 -18.19
N HIS A 294 4.78 -10.77 -18.50
CA HIS A 294 3.77 -10.27 -17.58
C HIS A 294 3.35 -11.31 -16.53
N LEU A 295 3.48 -12.62 -16.81
CA LEU A 295 3.33 -13.68 -15.80
C LEU A 295 4.57 -13.79 -14.89
N THR A 296 5.77 -13.61 -15.42
CA THR A 296 7.03 -13.65 -14.66
C THR A 296 7.30 -12.40 -13.81
N SER A 297 6.64 -11.27 -14.05
CA SER A 297 6.82 -10.08 -13.19
C SER A 297 5.54 -9.28 -12.90
N GLY A 298 4.37 -9.88 -13.09
CA GLY A 298 3.07 -9.20 -12.93
C GLY A 298 2.29 -9.53 -11.65
N PHE A 299 2.91 -10.13 -10.63
CA PHE A 299 2.30 -10.31 -9.29
C PHE A 299 0.96 -11.08 -9.25
N GLY A 300 0.66 -11.84 -10.32
CA GLY A 300 -0.62 -12.55 -10.49
C GLY A 300 -1.77 -11.72 -11.08
N LEU A 301 -1.50 -10.52 -11.60
CA LEU A 301 -2.52 -9.58 -12.15
C LEU A 301 -3.09 -9.98 -13.52
N TYR A 302 -2.56 -11.03 -14.14
CA TYR A 302 -2.89 -11.48 -15.51
C TYR A 302 -3.24 -12.98 -15.61
N GLY A 303 -3.30 -13.69 -14.49
CA GLY A 303 -3.53 -15.14 -14.48
C GLY A 303 -2.93 -15.87 -13.28
N VAL A 304 -3.43 -17.09 -13.07
CA VAL A 304 -3.00 -17.99 -11.99
C VAL A 304 -2.11 -19.10 -12.56
N ILE A 305 -0.80 -18.99 -12.33
CA ILE A 305 0.17 -20.01 -12.76
C ILE A 305 -0.13 -21.34 -12.03
N THR A 306 -0.32 -22.42 -12.78
CA THR A 306 -0.58 -23.78 -12.28
C THR A 306 0.66 -24.66 -12.30
N ARG A 307 1.51 -24.51 -13.32
CA ARG A 307 2.68 -25.37 -13.59
C ARG A 307 3.73 -24.60 -14.40
N VAL A 308 4.98 -25.05 -14.31
CA VAL A 308 6.13 -24.47 -15.02
C VAL A 308 7.07 -25.58 -15.52
N LYS A 309 7.77 -25.34 -16.63
CA LYS A 309 8.99 -26.07 -17.02
C LYS A 309 10.19 -25.16 -16.79
N LEU A 310 11.15 -25.58 -15.96
CA LEU A 310 12.39 -24.83 -15.71
C LEU A 310 13.66 -25.69 -15.91
N GLN A 311 14.73 -25.05 -16.37
CA GLN A 311 16.04 -25.67 -16.53
C GLN A 311 16.82 -25.67 -15.20
N LEU A 312 17.16 -26.87 -14.71
CA LEU A 312 18.09 -27.05 -13.60
C LEU A 312 19.54 -27.00 -14.09
N ILE A 313 20.47 -26.74 -13.16
CA ILE A 313 21.92 -26.80 -13.39
C ILE A 313 22.54 -28.00 -12.69
N LYS A 314 23.79 -28.36 -13.01
CA LYS A 314 24.56 -29.31 -12.20
C LYS A 314 24.72 -28.77 -10.77
N ASN A 315 24.64 -29.66 -9.79
CA ASN A 315 25.15 -29.37 -8.45
C ASN A 315 26.68 -29.49 -8.51
N GLU A 316 27.40 -28.45 -8.13
CA GLU A 316 28.86 -28.35 -8.24
C GLU A 316 29.48 -28.24 -6.84
N LYS A 317 30.72 -28.72 -6.66
CA LYS A 317 31.51 -28.46 -5.44
C LYS A 317 32.17 -27.10 -5.59
N LEU A 318 31.90 -26.19 -4.67
CA LEU A 318 32.37 -24.81 -4.65
C LEU A 318 33.07 -24.49 -3.34
N TYR A 319 33.95 -23.51 -3.37
CA TYR A 319 34.77 -23.07 -2.24
C TYR A 319 34.48 -21.60 -1.93
N GLU A 320 34.21 -21.31 -0.66
CA GLU A 320 33.94 -19.96 -0.19
C GLU A 320 35.24 -19.14 -0.12
N ARG A 321 35.22 -17.93 -0.67
CA ARG A 321 36.35 -16.99 -0.71
C ARG A 321 35.91 -15.60 -0.25
N GLY A 322 36.35 -15.20 0.94
CA GLY A 322 36.01 -13.93 1.58
C GLY A 322 37.16 -12.92 1.51
N VAL A 323 36.86 -11.72 1.02
CA VAL A 323 37.79 -10.57 0.93
C VAL A 323 37.15 -9.33 1.57
N ASP A 324 37.89 -8.66 2.46
CA ASP A 324 37.41 -7.44 3.13
C ASP A 324 37.53 -6.23 2.19
N VAL A 325 36.45 -5.46 2.02
CA VAL A 325 36.37 -4.41 0.98
C VAL A 325 35.60 -3.18 1.48
N SER A 326 36.01 -1.99 1.01
CA SER A 326 35.25 -0.76 1.19
C SER A 326 34.19 -0.62 0.10
N ILE A 327 33.04 0.02 0.38
CA ILE A 327 31.97 0.14 -0.63
C ILE A 327 32.42 0.95 -1.85
N ASP A 328 33.32 1.92 -1.66
CA ASP A 328 33.96 2.71 -2.72
C ASP A 328 34.82 1.89 -3.70
N GLN A 329 35.20 0.66 -3.33
CA GLN A 329 36.04 -0.24 -4.13
C GLN A 329 35.29 -1.50 -4.59
N TYR A 330 34.07 -1.73 -4.10
CA TYR A 330 33.35 -2.98 -4.35
C TYR A 330 32.94 -3.14 -5.82
N VAL A 331 32.55 -2.06 -6.49
CA VAL A 331 32.08 -2.12 -7.89
C VAL A 331 33.23 -2.42 -8.84
N ASP A 332 34.40 -1.80 -8.66
CA ASP A 332 35.62 -2.12 -9.41
C ASP A 332 36.03 -3.59 -9.19
N MET A 333 36.10 -4.02 -7.93
CA MET A 333 36.39 -5.41 -7.57
C MET A 333 35.35 -6.39 -8.12
N PHE A 334 34.08 -5.99 -8.24
CA PHE A 334 33.04 -6.81 -8.85
C PHE A 334 33.20 -6.89 -10.38
N ASN A 335 33.67 -5.83 -11.04
CA ASN A 335 33.96 -5.86 -12.47
C ASN A 335 35.07 -6.84 -12.84
N ASP A 336 36.08 -7.05 -11.97
CA ASP A 336 37.09 -8.11 -12.12
C ASP A 336 36.52 -9.53 -11.89
N VAL A 337 35.42 -9.65 -11.14
CA VAL A 337 34.82 -10.93 -10.69
C VAL A 337 33.70 -11.43 -11.61
N LYS A 338 32.91 -10.54 -12.20
CA LYS A 338 31.67 -10.89 -12.92
C LYS A 338 31.89 -11.72 -14.19
N ASP A 339 33.08 -11.59 -14.80
CA ASP A 339 33.47 -12.26 -16.04
C ASP A 339 34.45 -13.43 -15.80
N ASP A 340 34.80 -13.77 -14.55
CA ASP A 340 35.66 -14.91 -14.21
C ASP A 340 34.86 -16.24 -14.21
N PRO A 341 35.12 -17.18 -15.15
CA PRO A 341 34.42 -18.47 -15.21
C PRO A 341 34.72 -19.40 -14.01
N ASN A 342 35.71 -19.07 -13.17
CA ASN A 342 35.92 -19.77 -11.90
C ASN A 342 34.83 -19.44 -10.87
N VAL A 343 34.19 -18.27 -10.97
CA VAL A 343 33.15 -17.81 -10.03
C VAL A 343 31.80 -18.39 -10.44
N ALA A 344 31.06 -18.95 -9.48
CA ALA A 344 29.70 -19.45 -9.68
C ALA A 344 28.64 -18.55 -9.03
N MET A 345 28.97 -17.95 -7.88
CA MET A 345 28.11 -17.05 -7.12
C MET A 345 28.94 -15.96 -6.44
N HIS A 346 28.38 -14.77 -6.25
CA HIS A 346 29.02 -13.65 -5.55
C HIS A 346 28.01 -12.79 -4.79
N LEU A 347 28.41 -12.27 -3.62
CA LEU A 347 27.66 -11.26 -2.86
C LEU A 347 28.56 -10.47 -1.91
N LEU A 348 28.19 -9.23 -1.61
CA LEU A 348 28.78 -8.44 -0.52
C LEU A 348 27.99 -8.66 0.77
N ARG A 349 28.64 -9.06 1.86
CA ARG A 349 28.07 -9.01 3.22
C ARG A 349 28.39 -7.64 3.83
N LEU A 350 27.36 -6.84 4.12
CA LEU A 350 27.54 -5.45 4.60
C LEU A 350 27.71 -5.37 6.12
N ALA A 351 28.55 -4.44 6.58
CA ALA A 351 28.90 -4.32 7.99
C ALA A 351 27.76 -3.77 8.85
N LEU A 352 27.34 -4.56 9.85
CA LEU A 352 26.29 -4.21 10.82
C LEU A 352 26.82 -3.39 12.02
N ASN A 353 27.89 -2.63 11.83
CA ASN A 353 28.57 -1.89 12.90
C ASN A 353 27.90 -0.52 13.12
N PRO A 354 27.27 -0.23 14.28
CA PRO A 354 26.52 1.01 14.53
C PRO A 354 27.38 2.27 14.72
N LYS A 355 28.62 2.26 14.21
CA LYS A 355 29.50 3.44 14.07
C LYS A 355 29.87 3.74 12.61
N ASN A 356 29.63 2.80 11.70
CA ASN A 356 30.03 2.84 10.29
C ASN A 356 29.16 1.83 9.53
N LEU A 357 27.83 2.01 9.61
CA LEU A 357 26.85 1.04 9.13
C LEU A 357 26.87 1.00 7.59
N LEU A 358 26.86 -0.20 7.01
CA LEU A 358 26.95 -0.48 5.56
C LEU A 358 28.24 -0.02 4.85
N ALA A 359 29.04 0.89 5.43
CA ALA A 359 30.19 1.52 4.78
C ALA A 359 31.41 0.61 4.46
N THR A 360 31.40 -0.64 4.90
CA THR A 360 32.37 -1.68 4.48
C THR A 360 31.66 -3.03 4.42
N GLY A 361 32.29 -4.04 3.81
CA GLY A 361 31.76 -5.39 3.84
C GLY A 361 32.82 -6.46 3.58
N VAL A 362 32.39 -7.71 3.56
CA VAL A 362 33.18 -8.84 3.04
C VAL A 362 32.55 -9.27 1.72
N ALA A 363 33.29 -9.13 0.63
CA ALA A 363 32.95 -9.71 -0.65
C ALA A 363 33.15 -11.23 -0.57
N VAL A 364 32.13 -12.00 -0.94
CA VAL A 364 32.11 -13.47 -0.84
C VAL A 364 31.87 -14.06 -2.21
N SER A 365 32.92 -14.63 -2.81
CA SER A 365 32.83 -15.44 -4.03
C SER A 365 32.73 -16.92 -3.66
N TYR A 366 31.93 -17.68 -4.40
CA TYR A 366 31.95 -19.14 -4.39
C TYR A 366 32.57 -19.63 -5.69
N VAL A 367 33.76 -20.23 -5.60
CA VAL A 367 34.63 -20.55 -6.74
C VAL A 367 34.77 -22.06 -6.97
N ARG A 368 35.06 -22.48 -8.21
CA ARG A 368 35.22 -23.89 -8.60
C ARG A 368 36.60 -24.44 -8.24
N ASP A 369 37.65 -23.66 -8.49
CA ASP A 369 39.03 -23.93 -8.10
C ASP A 369 39.39 -23.12 -6.83
N PRO A 370 39.78 -23.79 -5.71
CA PRO A 370 40.15 -23.11 -4.46
C PRO A 370 41.53 -22.45 -4.49
N SER A 371 42.31 -22.63 -5.56
CA SER A 371 43.66 -22.09 -5.72
C SER A 371 43.67 -20.55 -5.58
N PRO A 372 44.75 -19.95 -5.07
CA PRO A 372 44.86 -18.50 -4.99
C PRO A 372 44.71 -17.86 -6.38
N TYR A 373 43.88 -16.82 -6.49
CA TYR A 373 43.80 -16.00 -7.69
C TYR A 373 45.14 -15.29 -7.91
N GLU A 374 45.88 -15.70 -8.93
CA GLU A 374 47.00 -14.93 -9.45
C GLU A 374 46.50 -14.04 -10.60
N PRO A 375 46.63 -12.70 -10.51
CA PRO A 375 46.27 -11.80 -11.59
C PRO A 375 46.92 -12.21 -12.91
N ALA A 376 46.18 -12.15 -14.00
CA ALA A 376 46.58 -12.71 -15.29
C ALA A 376 47.96 -12.20 -15.78
N GLU A 377 48.33 -10.96 -15.44
CA GLU A 377 49.68 -10.42 -15.71
C GLU A 377 50.80 -11.22 -15.04
N LYS A 378 50.64 -11.60 -13.77
CA LYS A 378 51.64 -12.40 -13.05
C LYS A 378 51.76 -13.79 -13.65
N LYS A 379 50.64 -14.45 -13.92
CA LYS A 379 50.63 -15.76 -14.57
C LYS A 379 51.30 -15.69 -15.95
N ALA A 380 51.01 -14.66 -16.75
CA ALA A 380 51.67 -14.42 -18.02
C ALA A 380 53.17 -14.06 -17.90
N VAL A 381 53.63 -13.51 -16.77
CA VAL A 381 55.06 -13.26 -16.50
C VAL A 381 55.77 -14.53 -16.02
N GLU A 382 55.15 -15.30 -15.12
CA GLU A 382 55.61 -16.62 -14.66
C GLU A 382 55.70 -17.61 -15.84
N ASP A 383 54.67 -17.72 -16.68
CA ASP A 383 54.67 -18.58 -17.88
C ASP A 383 55.78 -18.17 -18.86
N ARG A 384 56.03 -16.86 -19.04
CA ARG A 384 57.17 -16.37 -19.85
C ARG A 384 58.53 -16.70 -19.20
N LEU A 385 58.64 -16.66 -17.87
CA LEU A 385 59.82 -17.07 -17.12
C LEU A 385 60.03 -18.60 -17.10
N GLN A 386 58.98 -19.40 -17.17
CA GLN A 386 59.03 -20.86 -17.25
C GLN A 386 59.34 -21.34 -18.68
N GLN A 387 58.69 -20.77 -19.70
CA GLN A 387 59.06 -21.01 -21.11
C GLN A 387 60.51 -20.57 -21.40
N GLY A 388 60.98 -19.49 -20.75
CA GLY A 388 62.39 -19.08 -20.77
C GLY A 388 63.36 -20.09 -20.15
N LYS A 389 62.90 -20.94 -19.22
CA LYS A 389 63.69 -22.00 -18.56
C LYS A 389 63.55 -23.38 -19.21
N GLN A 390 62.53 -23.60 -20.07
CA GLN A 390 62.28 -24.89 -20.73
C GLN A 390 62.99 -25.08 -22.08
N LYS A 391 63.83 -24.13 -22.52
CA LYS A 391 64.64 -24.30 -23.75
C LYS A 391 65.89 -25.16 -23.59
N ASP A 392 66.40 -25.36 -22.38
CA ASP A 392 67.63 -26.12 -22.11
C ASP A 392 67.38 -27.51 -21.49
N LYS A 393 66.50 -28.33 -22.11
CA LYS A 393 66.44 -29.80 -21.95
C LYS A 393 65.48 -30.48 -22.94
N ALA A 394 65.96 -30.77 -24.15
CA ALA A 394 65.21 -31.53 -25.15
C ALA A 394 66.12 -32.41 -26.04
N ILE A 395 66.63 -33.53 -25.49
CA ILE A 395 67.33 -34.59 -26.23
C ILE A 395 66.90 -35.95 -25.65
N GLU A 396 66.57 -36.91 -26.51
CA GLU A 396 66.19 -38.31 -26.23
C GLU A 396 64.93 -38.52 -25.36
N LYS A 397 63.89 -39.29 -25.76
CA LYS A 397 63.78 -40.34 -26.81
C LYS A 397 62.38 -40.39 -27.42
N GLU A 398 62.27 -40.85 -28.66
CA GLU A 398 61.02 -41.34 -29.24
C GLU A 398 60.78 -42.81 -28.88
N GLU A 399 59.56 -43.16 -28.44
CA GLU A 399 59.03 -44.54 -28.53
C GLU A 399 57.60 -44.53 -29.09
N LYS A 400 57.21 -45.65 -29.71
CA LYS A 400 56.06 -45.73 -30.61
C LYS A 400 54.75 -46.03 -29.87
N PRO A 401 53.60 -45.41 -30.24
CA PRO A 401 52.32 -45.68 -29.59
C PRO A 401 51.78 -47.08 -29.92
N GLY A 402 51.82 -47.98 -28.94
CA GLY A 402 51.23 -49.32 -29.03
C GLY A 402 49.70 -49.31 -28.85
N ARG A 403 48.97 -50.03 -29.72
CA ARG A 403 47.50 -50.19 -29.64
C ARG A 403 47.06 -50.92 -28.35
N ARG A 404 46.81 -50.22 -27.22
CA ARG A 404 46.19 -50.83 -26.01
C ARG A 404 45.57 -49.87 -24.98
N SER A 405 44.77 -48.88 -25.42
CA SER A 405 44.11 -47.91 -24.52
C SER A 405 42.57 -47.83 -24.63
N LYS A 406 42.01 -47.93 -25.86
CA LYS A 406 40.59 -47.64 -26.21
C LYS A 406 39.48 -48.48 -25.54
N GLN A 407 39.81 -49.33 -24.57
CA GLN A 407 38.83 -50.05 -23.73
C GLN A 407 39.01 -49.78 -22.22
N LYS A 408 39.99 -48.93 -21.84
CA LYS A 408 40.07 -48.28 -20.52
C LYS A 408 39.70 -46.78 -20.59
N GLU A 409 39.84 -46.16 -21.75
CA GLU A 409 39.39 -44.79 -22.04
C GLU A 409 37.86 -44.69 -22.30
N ARG A 410 37.08 -45.71 -21.92
CA ARG A 410 35.62 -45.74 -22.06
C ARG A 410 34.88 -46.23 -20.80
N ILE A 411 35.59 -46.30 -19.68
CA ILE A 411 35.05 -46.67 -18.35
C ILE A 411 35.69 -45.75 -17.30
N LYS A 412 35.69 -44.44 -17.58
CA LYS A 412 36.20 -43.41 -16.67
C LYS A 412 35.65 -41.99 -16.90
N GLU A 413 34.45 -41.91 -17.47
CA GLU A 413 33.63 -40.69 -17.58
C GLU A 413 32.23 -40.96 -17.00
N GLU A 414 32.18 -41.73 -15.91
CA GLU A 414 31.11 -41.55 -14.91
C GLU A 414 31.55 -40.32 -14.09
N GLU A 415 30.98 -39.15 -14.38
CA GLU A 415 31.09 -38.00 -13.47
C GLU A 415 30.51 -38.43 -12.12
N GLU A 416 31.29 -38.28 -11.04
CA GLU A 416 30.84 -38.64 -9.69
C GLU A 416 29.70 -37.69 -9.28
N ILE A 417 28.46 -38.16 -9.42
CA ILE A 417 27.24 -37.37 -9.26
C ILE A 417 27.28 -36.63 -7.92
N CYS A 418 27.34 -35.30 -7.97
CA CYS A 418 27.55 -34.47 -6.80
C CYS A 418 26.25 -34.33 -5.99
N ILE A 419 25.99 -35.31 -5.13
CA ILE A 419 24.84 -35.34 -4.23
C ILE A 419 25.22 -34.70 -2.90
N THR A 420 24.37 -33.79 -2.39
CA THR A 420 24.47 -33.28 -1.01
C THR A 420 24.05 -34.37 -0.04
N PRO A 421 24.92 -34.85 0.86
CA PRO A 421 24.67 -36.07 1.64
C PRO A 421 23.70 -35.88 2.81
N ASN A 422 23.46 -34.63 3.24
CA ASN A 422 22.59 -34.30 4.38
C ASN A 422 21.74 -33.04 4.12
N LEU A 423 21.19 -32.90 2.91
CA LEU A 423 20.25 -31.80 2.61
C LEU A 423 18.99 -31.99 3.47
N GLN A 424 18.80 -31.16 4.50
CA GLN A 424 17.69 -31.25 5.45
C GLN A 424 16.79 -30.03 5.30
N GLN A 425 15.50 -30.25 5.09
CA GLN A 425 14.51 -29.17 5.10
C GLN A 425 14.54 -28.45 6.45
N GLU A 426 14.80 -27.14 6.44
CA GLU A 426 14.81 -26.35 7.68
C GLU A 426 13.39 -26.35 8.27
N GLY A 427 13.23 -26.89 9.48
CA GLY A 427 11.92 -26.91 10.15
C GLY A 427 11.32 -25.52 10.29
N ASN A 428 9.99 -25.42 10.35
CA ASN A 428 9.17 -24.21 10.11
C ASN A 428 9.44 -22.97 11.01
N ARG A 429 10.38 -23.03 11.96
CA ARG A 429 10.87 -21.90 12.77
C ARG A 429 12.41 -21.90 12.93
N GLY A 430 13.12 -22.63 12.08
CA GLY A 430 14.55 -22.90 12.21
C GLY A 430 14.98 -23.56 13.51
N SER A 431 16.28 -23.55 13.76
CA SER A 431 16.84 -24.11 15.00
C SER A 431 16.42 -23.28 16.24
N ARG A 432 16.28 -23.95 17.40
CA ARG A 432 15.98 -23.27 18.68
C ARG A 432 17.07 -22.25 19.06
N PHE A 433 18.33 -22.56 18.73
CA PHE A 433 19.46 -21.68 18.99
C PHE A 433 19.36 -20.43 18.12
N ASN A 434 19.01 -20.60 16.84
CA ASN A 434 18.82 -19.48 15.90
C ASN A 434 17.71 -18.55 16.40
N GLN A 435 16.56 -19.09 16.83
CA GLN A 435 15.46 -18.31 17.41
C GLN A 435 15.89 -17.48 18.63
N VAL A 436 16.71 -18.03 19.53
CA VAL A 436 17.21 -17.32 20.73
C VAL A 436 18.22 -16.24 20.33
N MET A 437 19.19 -16.57 19.47
CA MET A 437 20.21 -15.63 19.02
C MET A 437 19.62 -14.46 18.23
N ILE A 438 18.65 -14.72 17.35
CA ILE A 438 17.92 -13.70 16.60
C ILE A 438 17.10 -12.81 17.55
N ASN A 439 16.43 -13.36 18.56
CA ASN A 439 15.70 -12.55 19.54
C ASN A 439 16.60 -11.64 20.39
N LEU A 440 17.81 -12.09 20.72
CA LEU A 440 18.84 -11.27 21.35
C LEU A 440 19.38 -10.19 20.37
N ALA A 441 19.62 -10.55 19.11
CA ALA A 441 20.09 -9.63 18.07
C ALA A 441 19.10 -8.47 17.81
N ARG A 442 17.78 -8.72 17.81
CA ARG A 442 16.74 -7.65 17.72
C ARG A 442 16.93 -6.57 18.79
N ARG A 443 17.16 -6.99 20.03
CA ARG A 443 17.09 -6.14 21.23
C ARG A 443 18.42 -5.61 21.73
N VAL A 444 19.56 -6.21 21.35
CA VAL A 444 20.88 -5.88 21.88
C VAL A 444 21.87 -5.55 20.75
N PRO A 445 22.19 -4.26 20.50
CA PRO A 445 23.14 -3.86 19.45
C PRO A 445 24.52 -4.52 19.56
N TYR A 446 24.99 -4.81 20.77
CA TYR A 446 26.25 -5.52 20.99
C TYR A 446 26.21 -6.97 20.48
N VAL A 447 25.06 -7.65 20.54
CA VAL A 447 24.91 -9.02 19.99
C VAL A 447 24.95 -8.98 18.47
N ARG A 448 24.32 -7.97 17.85
CA ARG A 448 24.42 -7.75 16.38
C ARG A 448 25.87 -7.55 15.95
N LYS A 449 26.60 -6.68 16.66
CA LYS A 449 28.02 -6.46 16.41
C LYS A 449 28.83 -7.76 16.58
N TYR A 450 28.65 -8.46 17.70
CA TYR A 450 29.39 -9.70 17.96
C TYR A 450 29.14 -10.78 16.89
N TYR A 451 27.90 -10.92 16.44
CA TYR A 451 27.53 -11.82 15.35
C TYR A 451 28.24 -11.44 14.04
N TRP A 452 28.18 -10.16 13.65
CA TRP A 452 28.89 -9.64 12.48
C TRP A 452 30.41 -9.88 12.54
N GLU A 453 31.07 -9.52 13.64
CA GLU A 453 32.53 -9.70 13.78
C GLU A 453 32.90 -11.20 13.73
N THR A 454 32.04 -12.08 14.25
CA THR A 454 32.23 -13.55 14.16
C THR A 454 32.08 -14.04 12.72
N GLU A 455 31.05 -13.60 12.00
CA GLU A 455 30.82 -13.97 10.60
C GLU A 455 31.93 -13.43 9.67
N ARG A 456 32.34 -12.16 9.85
CA ARG A 456 33.46 -11.55 9.13
C ARG A 456 34.75 -12.33 9.34
N ASN A 457 35.12 -12.64 10.59
CA ASN A 457 36.34 -13.39 10.86
C ASN A 457 36.30 -14.81 10.30
N ARG A 458 35.12 -15.46 10.25
CA ARG A 458 34.92 -16.75 9.57
C ARG A 458 35.15 -16.64 8.06
N LEU A 459 34.52 -15.66 7.41
CA LEU A 459 34.64 -15.45 5.96
C LEU A 459 36.09 -15.16 5.53
N LEU A 460 36.79 -14.32 6.30
CA LEU A 460 38.17 -13.93 6.02
C LEU A 460 39.20 -15.03 6.36
N ALA A 461 38.84 -16.04 7.15
CA ALA A 461 39.71 -17.19 7.43
C ALA A 461 39.93 -18.07 6.17
N ASN A 462 38.97 -18.06 5.22
CA ASN A 462 39.05 -18.77 3.93
C ASN A 462 39.29 -20.31 4.04
N ASP A 463 39.04 -20.88 5.22
CA ASP A 463 39.27 -22.28 5.60
C ASP A 463 38.00 -23.15 5.59
N SER A 464 36.86 -22.58 5.21
CA SER A 464 35.60 -23.29 4.97
C SER A 464 35.81 -24.49 4.03
N PRO A 465 35.22 -25.67 4.33
CA PRO A 465 35.28 -26.83 3.45
C PRO A 465 34.55 -26.56 2.13
N ALA A 466 34.83 -27.40 1.13
CA ALA A 466 34.03 -27.43 -0.10
C ALA A 466 32.56 -27.73 0.24
N MET A 467 31.65 -26.94 -0.32
CA MET A 467 30.20 -27.09 -0.17
C MET A 467 29.58 -27.31 -1.55
N THR A 468 28.42 -27.98 -1.63
CA THR A 468 27.68 -28.07 -2.88
C THR A 468 26.90 -26.79 -3.19
N THR A 469 26.54 -26.56 -4.45
CA THR A 469 25.59 -25.49 -4.84
C THR A 469 24.31 -25.53 -4.00
N ASN A 470 23.76 -26.73 -3.74
CA ASN A 470 22.56 -26.91 -2.91
C ASN A 470 22.79 -26.61 -1.41
N GLU A 471 23.97 -26.86 -0.85
CA GLU A 471 24.32 -26.49 0.54
C GLU A 471 24.44 -24.97 0.69
N ILE A 472 25.11 -24.31 -0.27
CA ILE A 472 25.32 -22.86 -0.29
C ILE A 472 23.97 -22.13 -0.33
N MET A 473 23.04 -22.57 -1.17
CA MET A 473 21.71 -21.96 -1.30
C MET A 473 20.72 -22.32 -0.16
N GLN A 474 21.15 -22.99 0.92
CA GLN A 474 20.26 -23.36 2.04
C GLN A 474 20.62 -22.69 3.40
N PRO A 475 20.76 -21.34 3.48
CA PRO A 475 21.01 -20.67 4.75
C PRO A 475 19.78 -20.73 5.68
N PRO A 476 19.97 -20.93 7.01
CA PRO A 476 18.87 -21.14 7.94
C PRO A 476 18.17 -19.84 8.34
N ILE A 477 16.92 -19.69 7.95
CA ILE A 477 16.18 -18.41 7.87
C ILE A 477 14.74 -18.50 8.40
N ASN A 478 14.16 -19.70 8.55
CA ASN A 478 12.85 -19.88 9.20
C ASN A 478 12.84 -19.38 10.66
N ALA A 479 14.00 -19.24 11.30
CA ALA A 479 14.12 -18.64 12.63
C ALA A 479 13.97 -17.10 12.63
N MET A 480 13.91 -16.45 11.48
CA MET A 480 13.59 -15.02 11.39
C MET A 480 12.09 -14.80 11.59
N PHE A 481 11.25 -15.40 10.74
CA PHE A 481 9.79 -15.18 10.71
C PHE A 481 9.11 -15.54 12.04
N ASN A 482 8.58 -14.52 12.74
CA ASN A 482 8.08 -14.67 14.10
C ASN A 482 6.52 -14.81 14.22
N PRO A 483 5.98 -15.28 15.37
CA PRO A 483 4.54 -15.42 15.63
C PRO A 483 3.93 -14.34 16.57
N SER A 484 4.67 -13.28 16.87
CA SER A 484 4.32 -12.15 17.73
C SER A 484 3.14 -11.34 17.20
N VAL A 485 2.59 -10.52 18.09
CA VAL A 485 1.67 -9.44 17.73
C VAL A 485 2.27 -8.05 17.96
N SER A 486 3.50 -7.93 18.50
CA SER A 486 4.13 -6.64 18.84
C SER A 486 5.37 -6.27 18.01
N GLU A 487 5.98 -7.23 17.32
CA GLU A 487 7.13 -7.02 16.44
C GLU A 487 7.01 -7.85 15.16
N ALA A 488 7.56 -7.36 14.04
CA ALA A 488 7.61 -8.07 12.77
C ALA A 488 9.00 -7.94 12.11
N GLU A 489 9.45 -9.01 11.45
CA GLU A 489 10.63 -8.97 10.58
C GLU A 489 10.23 -8.51 9.18
N TRP A 490 11.07 -7.68 8.60
CA TRP A 490 10.90 -7.15 7.26
C TRP A 490 12.18 -7.35 6.46
N LEU A 491 11.98 -7.76 5.21
CA LEU A 491 12.93 -7.50 4.15
C LEU A 491 12.58 -6.16 3.49
N GLN A 492 13.60 -5.48 2.99
CA GLN A 492 13.46 -4.37 2.05
C GLN A 492 14.65 -4.43 1.09
N GLU A 493 14.45 -4.16 -0.20
CA GLU A 493 15.47 -4.31 -1.22
C GLU A 493 15.37 -3.16 -2.23
N TYR A 494 16.53 -2.69 -2.70
CA TYR A 494 16.72 -1.55 -3.60
C TYR A 494 17.67 -1.95 -4.71
N PHE A 495 17.43 -1.54 -5.94
CA PHE A 495 18.21 -1.93 -7.11
C PHE A 495 18.86 -0.69 -7.73
N LEU A 496 20.17 -0.54 -7.55
CA LEU A 496 20.92 0.66 -7.96
C LEU A 496 21.80 0.35 -9.20
N PRO A 497 22.08 1.36 -10.05
CA PRO A 497 23.25 1.35 -10.92
C PRO A 497 24.55 1.19 -10.11
N GLY A 498 25.64 0.78 -10.75
CA GLY A 498 26.92 0.50 -10.05
C GLY A 498 27.56 1.77 -9.50
N GLU A 499 27.61 2.80 -10.34
CA GLU A 499 28.14 4.13 -10.08
C GLU A 499 27.50 4.82 -8.86
N GLU A 500 26.21 4.57 -8.60
CA GLU A 500 25.45 5.17 -7.49
C GLU A 500 25.46 4.32 -6.20
N LEU A 501 25.88 3.04 -6.28
CA LEU A 501 25.80 2.09 -5.16
C LEU A 501 26.54 2.57 -3.91
N ALA A 502 27.75 3.12 -4.08
CA ALA A 502 28.60 3.51 -2.96
C ALA A 502 27.99 4.69 -2.17
N ASP A 503 27.50 5.73 -2.85
CA ASP A 503 26.92 6.89 -2.18
C ASP A 503 25.52 6.59 -1.62
N PHE A 504 24.71 5.78 -2.31
CA PHE A 504 23.46 5.27 -1.75
C PHE A 504 23.68 4.48 -0.45
N LEU A 505 24.70 3.63 -0.36
CA LEU A 505 25.01 2.86 0.85
C LEU A 505 25.48 3.73 2.03
N LYS A 506 26.17 4.86 1.77
CA LYS A 506 26.56 5.84 2.81
C LYS A 506 25.33 6.53 3.39
N ASP A 507 24.48 7.07 2.53
CA ASP A 507 23.26 7.78 2.92
C ASP A 507 22.27 6.84 3.64
N LEU A 508 22.07 5.62 3.11
CA LEU A 508 21.25 4.60 3.74
C LEU A 508 21.81 4.17 5.09
N GLY A 509 23.13 4.01 5.21
CA GLY A 509 23.82 3.74 6.47
C GLY A 509 23.54 4.83 7.52
N ALA A 510 23.60 6.10 7.13
CA ALA A 510 23.28 7.24 8.00
C ALA A 510 21.80 7.26 8.42
N LEU A 511 20.88 7.13 7.47
CA LEU A 511 19.42 7.14 7.69
C LEU A 511 18.96 6.03 8.63
N LEU A 512 19.50 4.82 8.48
CA LEU A 512 19.23 3.67 9.35
C LEU A 512 19.78 3.89 10.77
N MET A 513 20.93 4.57 10.92
CA MET A 513 21.49 4.91 12.22
C MET A 513 20.66 5.99 12.93
N GLU A 514 20.26 7.06 12.23
CA GLU A 514 19.37 8.11 12.74
C GLU A 514 18.05 7.52 13.24
N ASN A 515 17.41 6.67 12.43
CA ASN A 515 16.15 6.01 12.79
C ASN A 515 16.33 4.87 13.80
N ASN A 516 17.56 4.59 14.24
CA ASN A 516 17.90 3.54 15.22
C ASN A 516 17.41 2.13 14.78
N VAL A 517 17.43 1.86 13.47
CA VAL A 517 16.78 0.67 12.88
C VAL A 517 17.42 -0.64 13.39
N PRO A 518 16.62 -1.60 13.90
CA PRO A 518 17.12 -2.93 14.31
C PRO A 518 17.49 -3.84 13.11
N LEU A 519 18.44 -3.41 12.29
CA LEU A 519 18.99 -4.17 11.16
C LEU A 519 19.65 -5.47 11.64
N LEU A 520 19.19 -6.61 11.13
CA LEU A 520 19.63 -7.97 11.47
C LEU A 520 20.62 -8.55 10.46
N ASN A 521 20.48 -8.19 9.18
CA ASN A 521 21.34 -8.60 8.08
C ASN A 521 21.28 -7.53 6.96
N ALA A 522 22.36 -7.39 6.19
CA ALA A 522 22.37 -6.61 4.96
C ALA A 522 23.39 -7.19 3.97
N SER A 523 23.06 -7.19 2.67
CA SER A 523 23.92 -7.70 1.61
C SER A 523 23.69 -7.01 0.28
N VAL A 524 24.72 -6.84 -0.55
CA VAL A 524 24.56 -6.50 -1.97
C VAL A 524 24.70 -7.75 -2.82
N ARG A 525 23.86 -7.90 -3.84
CA ARG A 525 23.96 -8.90 -4.90
C ARG A 525 23.97 -8.21 -6.26
N PHE A 526 24.37 -8.91 -7.31
CA PHE A 526 24.26 -8.41 -8.68
C PHE A 526 23.11 -9.12 -9.40
N VAL A 527 22.39 -8.37 -10.24
CA VAL A 527 21.39 -8.89 -11.18
C VAL A 527 21.76 -8.36 -12.55
N LYS A 528 22.08 -9.28 -13.46
CA LYS A 528 22.36 -8.94 -14.85
C LYS A 528 21.05 -8.66 -15.59
N HIS A 529 20.98 -7.59 -16.38
CA HIS A 529 19.86 -7.35 -17.27
C HIS A 529 19.83 -8.35 -18.43
N ASN A 530 18.63 -8.70 -18.87
CA ASN A 530 18.40 -9.51 -20.06
C ASN A 530 17.28 -8.89 -20.91
N GLU A 531 17.66 -8.40 -22.09
CA GLU A 531 16.77 -7.78 -23.08
C GLU A 531 15.65 -8.75 -23.52
N ASP A 532 15.92 -10.07 -23.54
CA ASP A 532 14.95 -11.10 -23.95
C ASP A 532 13.91 -11.43 -22.86
N THR A 533 14.14 -11.12 -21.57
CA THR A 533 13.24 -11.56 -20.47
C THR A 533 12.70 -10.42 -19.60
N HIS A 534 13.45 -9.32 -19.40
CA HIS A 534 13.09 -8.23 -18.49
C HIS A 534 12.12 -7.19 -19.07
N LEU A 535 11.30 -7.61 -20.04
CA LEU A 535 10.41 -6.73 -20.81
C LEU A 535 9.25 -6.13 -19.99
N SER A 536 8.84 -6.79 -18.90
CA SER A 536 7.70 -6.35 -18.08
C SER A 536 7.90 -4.93 -17.51
N PRO A 537 6.85 -4.07 -17.53
CA PRO A 537 6.90 -2.74 -16.92
C PRO A 537 7.25 -2.75 -15.42
N LEU A 538 6.97 -3.85 -14.72
CA LEU A 538 7.24 -4.01 -13.28
C LEU A 538 8.59 -4.70 -12.98
N SER A 539 9.42 -4.97 -14.01
CA SER A 539 10.77 -5.51 -13.80
C SER A 539 11.69 -4.48 -13.14
N TYR A 540 12.23 -4.82 -11.98
CA TYR A 540 13.15 -3.96 -11.24
C TYR A 540 14.52 -3.79 -11.93
N ALA A 541 14.83 -4.62 -12.93
CA ALA A 541 16.04 -4.58 -13.75
C ALA A 541 15.76 -4.21 -15.22
N ARG A 542 14.59 -3.62 -15.54
CA ARG A 542 14.19 -3.26 -16.91
C ARG A 542 15.18 -2.37 -17.66
N ALA A 543 15.86 -1.47 -16.95
CA ALA A 543 16.76 -0.45 -17.53
C ALA A 543 18.25 -0.74 -17.26
N GLY A 544 18.70 -1.96 -17.56
CA GLY A 544 20.11 -2.37 -17.44
C GLY A 544 20.50 -3.04 -16.11
N ASP A 545 21.76 -3.45 -15.99
CA ASP A 545 22.30 -4.18 -14.84
C ASP A 545 22.04 -3.47 -13.50
N ARG A 546 21.86 -4.23 -12.41
CA ARG A 546 21.55 -3.68 -11.08
C ARG A 546 22.29 -4.35 -9.93
N PHE A 547 22.63 -3.55 -8.93
CA PHE A 547 23.09 -4.00 -7.62
C PHE A 547 21.93 -3.99 -6.62
N ALA A 548 21.52 -5.18 -6.18
CA ALA A 548 20.41 -5.39 -5.25
C ALA A 548 20.89 -5.27 -3.80
N VAL A 549 20.58 -4.15 -3.15
CA VAL A 549 20.88 -3.87 -1.74
C VAL A 549 19.75 -4.41 -0.86
N VAL A 550 19.99 -5.59 -0.27
CA VAL A 550 19.03 -6.28 0.59
C VAL A 550 19.25 -5.87 2.05
N LEU A 551 18.18 -5.46 2.73
CA LEU A 551 18.10 -5.27 4.17
C LEU A 551 17.18 -6.34 4.79
N CYS A 552 17.53 -6.79 5.99
CA CYS A 552 16.58 -7.46 6.90
C CYS A 552 16.60 -6.75 8.26
N PHE A 553 15.43 -6.31 8.75
CA PHE A 553 15.31 -5.58 10.02
C PHE A 553 14.08 -6.02 10.83
N ASN A 554 14.06 -5.66 12.11
CA ASN A 554 12.92 -5.89 13.00
C ASN A 554 12.21 -4.57 13.32
N GLN A 555 10.91 -4.50 13.06
CA GLN A 555 10.05 -3.34 13.29
C GLN A 555 9.12 -3.58 14.49
N SER A 556 8.91 -2.55 15.32
CA SER A 556 7.86 -2.55 16.34
C SER A 556 6.51 -2.24 15.70
N LEU A 557 5.45 -2.92 16.17
CA LEU A 557 4.07 -2.68 15.76
C LEU A 557 3.33 -1.69 16.68
N GLU A 558 4.05 -0.96 17.55
CA GLU A 558 3.50 0.25 18.19
C GLU A 558 3.26 1.34 17.11
N PRO A 559 2.09 2.02 17.06
CA PRO A 559 1.76 2.96 15.99
C PRO A 559 2.82 4.04 15.69
N ASN A 560 3.48 4.57 16.73
CA ASN A 560 4.53 5.58 16.56
C ASN A 560 5.76 5.03 15.79
N GLU A 561 6.14 3.77 16.03
CA GLU A 561 7.27 3.13 15.34
C GLU A 561 6.88 2.62 13.95
N ILE A 562 5.59 2.31 13.71
CA ILE A 562 5.06 2.07 12.36
C ILE A 562 5.14 3.34 11.51
N ILE A 563 4.68 4.49 12.04
CA ILE A 563 4.75 5.79 11.35
C ILE A 563 6.20 6.15 11.03
N LYS A 564 7.10 5.99 12.00
CA LYS A 564 8.54 6.20 11.82
C LYS A 564 9.13 5.25 10.76
N ALA A 565 8.72 3.99 10.74
CA ALA A 565 9.14 3.02 9.73
C ALA A 565 8.69 3.43 8.32
N LYS A 566 7.42 3.79 8.13
CA LYS A 566 6.92 4.32 6.85
C LYS A 566 7.79 5.45 6.32
N LYS A 567 8.10 6.45 7.17
CA LYS A 567 8.89 7.64 6.79
C LYS A 567 10.29 7.30 6.30
N TRP A 568 11.08 6.54 7.08
CA TRP A 568 12.46 6.24 6.65
C TRP A 568 12.50 5.25 5.47
N LEU A 569 11.55 4.31 5.36
CA LEU A 569 11.44 3.42 4.21
C LEU A 569 11.18 4.22 2.93
N ARG A 570 10.20 5.13 2.96
CA ARG A 570 9.85 6.01 1.85
C ARG A 570 11.00 6.94 1.47
N GLN A 571 11.70 7.52 2.44
CA GLN A 571 12.92 8.31 2.20
C GLN A 571 14.02 7.48 1.53
N ALA A 572 14.24 6.23 1.97
CA ALA A 572 15.20 5.32 1.36
C ALA A 572 14.80 4.86 -0.06
N GLN A 573 13.49 4.75 -0.34
CA GLN A 573 12.98 4.50 -1.71
C GLN A 573 13.24 5.70 -2.61
N ASN A 574 12.86 6.90 -2.18
CA ASN A 574 13.12 8.17 -2.87
C ASN A 574 14.62 8.38 -3.16
N MET A 575 15.50 8.06 -2.20
CA MET A 575 16.97 8.09 -2.37
C MET A 575 17.49 7.14 -3.46
N ALA A 576 16.84 6.00 -3.71
CA ALA A 576 17.21 5.08 -4.78
C ALA A 576 16.67 5.55 -6.14
N VAL A 577 15.43 6.06 -6.16
CA VAL A 577 14.77 6.59 -7.37
C VAL A 577 15.48 7.83 -7.93
N GLN A 578 15.91 8.74 -7.06
CA GLN A 578 16.76 9.89 -7.41
C GLN A 578 18.10 9.50 -8.07
N ARG A 579 18.49 8.23 -7.99
CA ARG A 579 19.74 7.65 -8.48
C ARG A 579 19.53 6.64 -9.61
N GLY A 580 18.40 6.74 -10.33
CA GLY A 580 18.07 5.83 -11.44
C GLY A 580 17.81 4.37 -11.03
N GLY A 581 17.60 4.14 -9.73
CA GLY A 581 17.31 2.84 -9.15
C GLY A 581 15.81 2.60 -8.90
N SER A 582 15.49 1.35 -8.56
CA SER A 582 14.14 0.91 -8.21
C SER A 582 14.12 0.23 -6.83
N TYR A 583 12.98 -0.27 -6.38
CA TYR A 583 12.84 -0.97 -5.10
C TYR A 583 11.90 -2.17 -5.23
N TYR A 584 12.15 -3.25 -4.48
CA TYR A 584 11.46 -4.51 -4.71
C TYR A 584 9.99 -4.46 -4.22
N LEU A 585 9.06 -4.57 -5.16
CA LEU A 585 7.61 -4.48 -4.93
C LEU A 585 7.00 -5.53 -3.97
N PRO A 586 7.56 -6.72 -3.70
CA PRO A 586 7.04 -7.68 -2.70
C PRO A 586 7.01 -7.23 -1.22
N TYR A 587 7.51 -6.02 -0.90
CA TYR A 587 7.63 -5.51 0.47
C TYR A 587 6.60 -4.41 0.81
N GLN A 588 6.92 -3.45 1.69
CA GLN A 588 5.92 -2.51 2.21
C GLN A 588 5.49 -1.47 1.15
N HIS A 589 4.18 -1.27 0.96
CA HIS A 589 3.62 -0.29 0.03
C HIS A 589 3.58 1.12 0.67
N VAL A 590 4.76 1.71 0.91
CA VAL A 590 4.92 3.02 1.58
C VAL A 590 5.47 4.14 0.69
N SER A 591 5.96 3.77 -0.49
CA SER A 591 6.38 4.70 -1.55
C SER A 591 5.22 5.62 -1.97
N SER A 592 5.55 6.82 -2.46
CA SER A 592 4.55 7.68 -3.09
C SER A 592 4.22 7.17 -4.51
N PRO A 593 3.06 7.54 -5.09
CA PRO A 593 2.82 7.38 -6.52
C PRO A 593 3.92 8.04 -7.36
N GLU A 594 4.38 9.23 -6.96
CA GLU A 594 5.42 9.99 -7.66
C GLU A 594 6.80 9.28 -7.64
N ASP A 595 7.15 8.61 -6.53
CA ASP A 595 8.35 7.75 -6.41
C ASP A 595 8.18 6.42 -7.16
N PHE A 596 6.96 5.87 -7.23
CA PHE A 596 6.67 4.66 -8.00
C PHE A 596 6.85 4.91 -9.49
N ASP A 597 6.32 6.02 -10.01
CA ASP A 597 6.43 6.39 -11.42
C ASP A 597 7.89 6.68 -11.82
N GLY A 598 8.71 7.17 -10.88
CA GLY A 598 10.16 7.29 -11.06
C GLY A 598 10.91 5.95 -10.99
N ALA A 599 10.48 5.01 -10.15
CA ALA A 599 11.07 3.67 -10.03
C ALA A 599 10.71 2.74 -11.20
N TYR A 600 9.52 2.94 -11.78
CA TYR A 600 8.92 2.12 -12.83
C TYR A 600 8.27 3.01 -13.93
N PRO A 601 9.07 3.72 -14.75
CA PRO A 601 8.54 4.65 -15.75
C PRO A 601 7.65 3.96 -16.79
N GLY A 602 6.49 4.55 -17.08
CA GLY A 602 5.48 4.02 -18.02
C GLY A 602 4.66 2.84 -17.49
N ALA A 603 4.96 2.34 -16.27
CA ALA A 603 4.37 1.11 -15.80
C ALA A 603 2.88 1.22 -15.44
N ARG A 604 2.35 2.41 -15.14
CA ARG A 604 0.92 2.60 -14.91
C ARG A 604 0.14 2.40 -16.20
N GLU A 605 0.58 3.07 -17.25
CA GLU A 605 -0.03 3.08 -18.58
C GLU A 605 0.06 1.68 -19.21
N GLU A 606 1.25 1.09 -19.27
CA GLU A 606 1.45 -0.26 -19.82
C GLU A 606 0.66 -1.33 -19.07
N VAL A 607 0.60 -1.27 -17.73
CA VAL A 607 -0.20 -2.23 -16.95
C VAL A 607 -1.70 -2.06 -17.25
N GLN A 608 -2.21 -0.84 -17.43
CA GLN A 608 -3.61 -0.61 -17.76
C GLN A 608 -3.98 -1.19 -19.13
N GLU A 609 -3.19 -0.94 -20.18
CA GLU A 609 -3.39 -1.54 -21.51
C GLU A 609 -3.36 -3.08 -21.45
N LEU A 610 -2.41 -3.65 -20.70
CA LEU A 610 -2.32 -5.10 -20.49
C LEU A 610 -3.49 -5.67 -19.68
N LYS A 611 -4.09 -4.90 -18.77
CA LYS A 611 -5.28 -5.31 -18.01
C LYS A 611 -6.51 -5.32 -18.91
N GLU A 612 -6.74 -4.27 -19.72
CA GLU A 612 -7.83 -4.27 -20.71
C GLU A 612 -7.72 -5.44 -21.70
N LYS A 613 -6.48 -5.84 -22.05
CA LYS A 613 -6.19 -6.93 -22.98
C LYS A 613 -6.34 -8.34 -22.40
N PHE A 614 -5.98 -8.58 -21.14
CA PHE A 614 -5.87 -9.93 -20.55
C PHE A 614 -6.78 -10.19 -19.33
N ASP A 615 -7.39 -9.15 -18.75
CA ASP A 615 -8.36 -9.25 -17.65
C ASP A 615 -9.30 -8.02 -17.62
N PRO A 616 -10.18 -7.87 -18.64
CA PRO A 616 -11.03 -6.67 -18.80
C PRO A 616 -12.06 -6.48 -17.67
N GLU A 617 -12.56 -7.58 -17.09
CA GLU A 617 -13.42 -7.54 -15.90
C GLU A 617 -12.63 -7.20 -14.62
N GLY A 618 -11.30 -7.17 -14.72
CA GLY A 618 -10.36 -6.87 -13.65
C GLY A 618 -10.45 -7.84 -12.47
N VAL A 619 -10.69 -9.13 -12.72
CA VAL A 619 -10.78 -10.20 -11.72
C VAL A 619 -9.55 -10.19 -10.81
N PHE A 620 -8.35 -10.18 -11.40
CA PHE A 620 -7.06 -10.19 -10.72
C PHE A 620 -6.65 -8.78 -10.27
N THR A 621 -7.28 -8.30 -9.20
CA THR A 621 -7.04 -6.96 -8.63
C THR A 621 -6.51 -7.05 -7.20
N SER A 622 -5.33 -6.48 -6.95
CA SER A 622 -4.66 -6.44 -5.64
C SER A 622 -4.43 -5.04 -5.10
N GLY A 623 -4.12 -4.93 -3.81
CA GLY A 623 -3.66 -3.69 -3.18
C GLY A 623 -2.27 -3.20 -3.59
N LEU A 624 -1.57 -3.91 -4.50
CA LEU A 624 -0.47 -3.33 -5.28
C LEU A 624 -1.03 -2.53 -6.44
N TYR A 625 -1.93 -3.16 -7.22
CA TYR A 625 -2.58 -2.52 -8.37
C TYR A 625 -3.37 -1.28 -7.95
N GLN A 626 -4.26 -1.39 -6.96
CA GLN A 626 -5.13 -0.29 -6.51
C GLN A 626 -4.36 0.96 -6.04
N LYS A 627 -3.14 0.81 -5.45
CA LYS A 627 -2.36 1.96 -4.97
C LYS A 627 -1.54 2.66 -6.06
N TYR A 628 -1.02 1.93 -7.04
CA TYR A 628 -0.02 2.48 -7.97
C TYR A 628 -0.42 2.46 -9.45
N LEU A 629 -1.24 1.48 -9.86
CA LEU A 629 -1.44 1.08 -11.26
C LEU A 629 -2.90 1.22 -11.72
N ALA A 630 -3.87 1.14 -10.82
CA ALA A 630 -5.29 1.34 -11.15
C ALA A 630 -5.55 2.79 -11.61
N PRO A 631 -6.45 3.02 -12.59
CA PRO A 631 -6.97 4.34 -12.89
C PRO A 631 -7.55 4.97 -11.62
N GLN A 632 -6.99 6.10 -11.20
CA GLN A 632 -7.50 6.86 -10.06
C GLN A 632 -8.60 7.81 -10.55
N PRO A 633 -9.71 8.00 -9.82
CA PRO A 633 -10.70 9.00 -10.18
C PRO A 633 -10.10 10.42 -10.05
N GLU A 634 -10.64 11.38 -10.80
CA GLU A 634 -10.25 12.82 -10.72
C GLU A 634 -10.75 13.52 -9.43
N GLU A 635 -10.80 12.79 -8.31
CA GLU A 635 -11.17 13.32 -7.01
C GLU A 635 -10.11 14.29 -6.50
N THR A 636 -10.51 15.53 -6.23
CA THR A 636 -9.62 16.55 -5.71
C THR A 636 -9.18 16.19 -4.29
N ASN A 637 -7.90 15.88 -4.09
CA ASN A 637 -7.34 15.73 -2.74
C ASN A 637 -7.29 17.10 -2.03
N HIS A 638 -8.40 17.48 -1.39
CA HIS A 638 -8.55 18.77 -0.74
C HIS A 638 -7.51 19.03 0.36
N PHE A 639 -6.95 18.01 1.01
CA PHE A 639 -5.80 18.18 1.92
C PHE A 639 -4.58 18.73 1.16
N LYS A 640 -4.22 18.15 0.01
CA LYS A 640 -3.15 18.68 -0.87
C LYS A 640 -3.47 20.14 -1.27
N VAL A 641 -4.72 20.48 -1.60
CA VAL A 641 -5.12 21.86 -1.97
C VAL A 641 -4.97 22.88 -0.82
N ILE A 642 -5.43 22.54 0.39
CA ILE A 642 -5.31 23.45 1.55
C ILE A 642 -3.85 23.63 1.98
N MET A 643 -3.03 22.58 1.87
CA MET A 643 -1.64 22.60 2.32
C MET A 643 -0.66 23.17 1.29
N ALA A 644 -1.08 23.36 0.03
CA ALA A 644 -0.24 23.81 -1.09
C ALA A 644 0.38 25.22 -0.94
N SER A 645 -0.21 26.11 -0.12
CA SER A 645 0.32 27.45 0.10
C SER A 645 0.06 27.95 1.52
N GLN A 646 0.90 28.87 2.01
CA GLN A 646 0.65 29.52 3.30
C GLN A 646 -0.66 30.33 3.29
N GLU A 647 -1.01 30.94 2.16
CA GLU A 647 -2.28 31.66 1.99
C GLU A 647 -3.49 30.74 2.17
N ASN A 648 -3.44 29.52 1.66
CA ASN A 648 -4.52 28.54 1.84
C ASN A 648 -4.59 28.03 3.29
N LYS A 649 -3.44 27.81 3.94
CA LYS A 649 -3.39 27.50 5.38
C LYS A 649 -3.95 28.65 6.23
N ASP A 650 -3.59 29.89 5.95
CA ASP A 650 -4.04 31.08 6.70
C ASP A 650 -5.55 31.31 6.54
N LYS A 651 -6.10 31.10 5.33
CA LYS A 651 -7.55 31.08 5.06
C LYS A 651 -8.23 29.96 5.84
N PHE A 652 -7.75 28.71 5.74
CA PHE A 652 -8.36 27.58 6.45
C PHE A 652 -8.23 27.68 7.98
N ALA A 653 -7.17 28.33 8.48
CA ALA A 653 -7.03 28.70 9.89
C ALA A 653 -8.20 29.58 10.38
N GLY A 654 -8.87 30.30 9.47
CA GLY A 654 -10.12 31.01 9.75
C GLY A 654 -11.24 30.09 10.22
N PHE A 655 -11.49 28.98 9.51
CA PHE A 655 -12.46 27.96 9.93
C PHE A 655 -12.12 27.39 11.31
N LEU A 656 -10.86 27.02 11.52
CA LEU A 656 -10.39 26.43 12.79
C LEU A 656 -10.55 27.40 13.98
N ARG A 657 -10.16 28.68 13.81
CA ARG A 657 -10.17 29.70 14.87
C ARG A 657 -11.54 30.33 15.11
N ASN A 658 -12.37 30.48 14.07
CA ASN A 658 -13.63 31.21 14.14
C ASN A 658 -14.84 30.27 14.28
N VAL A 659 -14.87 29.18 13.52
CA VAL A 659 -16.02 28.25 13.41
C VAL A 659 -15.87 27.06 14.34
N LEU A 660 -14.85 26.24 14.13
CA LEU A 660 -14.68 24.97 14.83
C LEU A 660 -14.27 25.15 16.31
N GLN A 661 -13.33 26.07 16.57
CA GLN A 661 -12.83 26.47 17.90
C GLN A 661 -12.37 25.32 18.82
N ARG A 662 -11.99 24.18 18.23
CA ARG A 662 -11.71 22.92 18.96
C ARG A 662 -10.29 22.39 18.78
N VAL A 663 -9.62 22.80 17.71
CA VAL A 663 -8.23 22.43 17.41
C VAL A 663 -7.42 23.70 17.18
N ASP A 664 -6.20 23.71 17.70
CA ASP A 664 -5.20 24.76 17.51
C ASP A 664 -4.67 24.70 16.07
N SER A 665 -4.68 25.83 15.35
CA SER A 665 -4.34 25.90 13.92
C SER A 665 -2.94 25.38 13.63
N ASP A 666 -1.98 25.78 14.44
CA ASP A 666 -0.56 25.60 14.17
C ASP A 666 -0.20 24.13 14.42
N LYS A 667 -0.77 23.53 15.48
CA LYS A 667 -0.70 22.08 15.73
C LYS A 667 -1.46 21.26 14.69
N PHE A 668 -2.57 21.76 14.15
CA PHE A 668 -3.34 21.07 13.11
C PHE A 668 -2.55 20.99 11.80
N PHE A 669 -1.99 22.10 11.32
CA PHE A 669 -1.18 22.10 10.11
C PHE A 669 0.12 21.32 10.28
N ALA A 670 0.80 21.43 11.43
CA ALA A 670 1.97 20.60 11.72
C ALA A 670 1.64 19.10 11.76
N LEU A 671 0.45 18.70 12.23
CA LEU A 671 -0.01 17.31 12.17
C LEU A 671 -0.31 16.88 10.73
N LEU A 672 -0.94 17.72 9.91
CA LEU A 672 -1.19 17.41 8.49
C LEU A 672 0.12 17.29 7.69
N GLU A 673 1.10 18.18 7.89
CA GLU A 673 2.43 18.07 7.27
C GLU A 673 3.11 16.75 7.66
N ASP A 674 3.04 16.40 8.95
CA ASP A 674 3.60 15.15 9.44
C ASP A 674 2.90 13.91 8.84
N ILE A 675 1.56 13.93 8.70
CA ILE A 675 0.76 12.85 8.09
C ILE A 675 1.00 12.72 6.58
N MET A 676 1.02 13.84 5.86
CA MET A 676 1.18 13.86 4.40
C MET A 676 2.59 13.49 3.94
N SER A 677 3.58 13.48 4.85
CA SER A 677 4.92 12.93 4.56
C SER A 677 4.94 11.40 4.34
N TYR A 678 3.84 10.68 4.62
CA TYR A 678 3.77 9.21 4.48
C TYR A 678 2.40 8.64 4.05
N ASN A 679 1.48 9.49 3.55
CA ASN A 679 0.16 9.12 3.03
C ASN A 679 -0.21 10.03 1.85
N ASP A 680 -0.87 9.48 0.83
CA ASP A 680 -0.93 10.07 -0.51
C ASP A 680 -2.35 10.48 -0.95
N THR A 681 -3.33 9.62 -0.66
CA THR A 681 -4.74 9.83 -1.06
C THR A 681 -5.52 10.60 -0.01
N HIS A 682 -6.66 11.19 -0.40
CA HIS A 682 -7.56 11.87 0.55
C HIS A 682 -7.99 10.90 1.67
N ALA A 683 -8.32 9.65 1.30
CA ALA A 683 -8.73 8.59 2.21
C ALA A 683 -7.63 8.18 3.21
N GLU A 684 -6.39 7.98 2.76
CA GLU A 684 -5.26 7.66 3.65
C GLU A 684 -5.01 8.80 4.65
N ILE A 685 -5.07 10.06 4.19
CA ILE A 685 -4.84 11.26 5.03
C ILE A 685 -5.97 11.44 6.04
N TYR A 686 -7.24 11.30 5.64
CA TYR A 686 -8.40 11.37 6.56
C TYR A 686 -8.32 10.30 7.66
N GLN A 687 -8.09 9.04 7.27
CA GLN A 687 -8.06 7.94 8.21
C GLN A 687 -6.93 8.08 9.25
N GLU A 688 -5.75 8.57 8.82
CA GLU A 688 -4.64 8.83 9.74
C GLU A 688 -4.83 10.12 10.57
N LEU A 689 -5.52 11.13 10.04
CA LEU A 689 -5.95 12.30 10.81
C LEU A 689 -6.87 11.87 11.96
N CYS A 690 -7.89 11.04 11.70
CA CYS A 690 -8.77 10.49 12.73
C CYS A 690 -8.00 9.70 13.80
N ASN A 691 -6.98 8.91 13.41
CA ASN A 691 -6.12 8.17 14.34
C ASN A 691 -5.30 9.09 15.26
N ARG A 692 -4.88 10.26 14.76
CA ARG A 692 -3.85 11.10 15.40
C ARG A 692 -4.36 12.45 15.92
N LEU A 693 -5.58 12.86 15.60
CA LEU A 693 -6.23 14.04 16.17
C LEU A 693 -6.18 14.08 17.72
N PRO A 694 -6.31 12.95 18.46
CA PRO A 694 -6.12 12.92 19.91
C PRO A 694 -4.73 13.32 20.42
N GLU A 695 -3.73 13.51 19.56
CA GLU A 695 -2.42 14.05 19.93
C GLU A 695 -2.42 15.58 20.12
N ILE A 696 -3.29 16.30 19.40
CA ILE A 696 -3.35 17.77 19.37
C ILE A 696 -4.59 18.36 20.04
N MET A 697 -5.60 17.52 20.27
CA MET A 697 -6.84 17.85 21.00
C MET A 697 -6.59 18.26 22.47
N PRO A 698 -7.41 19.17 23.03
CA PRO A 698 -7.42 19.44 24.48
C PRO A 698 -7.86 18.22 25.31
N SER A 699 -7.72 18.33 26.64
CA SER A 699 -8.19 17.28 27.56
C SER A 699 -9.70 17.36 27.76
N ALA A 700 -10.39 16.22 27.61
CA ALA A 700 -11.86 16.04 27.53
C ALA A 700 -12.77 16.72 28.58
N ILE A 701 -12.23 17.29 29.66
CA ILE A 701 -12.99 18.10 30.64
C ILE A 701 -13.11 19.56 30.19
N GLY A 702 -12.18 20.07 29.38
CA GLY A 702 -12.25 21.40 28.77
C GLY A 702 -13.28 21.45 27.63
N ASP A 703 -13.26 20.43 26.78
CA ASP A 703 -14.04 20.32 25.54
C ASP A 703 -15.52 20.69 25.72
N PHE A 704 -16.18 20.14 26.75
CA PHE A 704 -17.62 20.36 26.97
C PHE A 704 -17.99 21.85 27.14
N ARG A 705 -17.11 22.68 27.73
CA ARG A 705 -17.35 24.13 27.83
C ARG A 705 -17.12 24.85 26.50
N HIS A 706 -16.06 24.48 25.78
CA HIS A 706 -15.74 25.11 24.48
C HIS A 706 -16.78 24.78 23.41
N ILE A 707 -17.25 23.53 23.36
CA ILE A 707 -18.37 23.09 22.49
C ILE A 707 -19.62 23.92 22.74
N LEU A 708 -20.01 24.12 24.01
CA LEU A 708 -21.18 24.93 24.34
C LEU A 708 -21.00 26.41 23.95
N SER A 709 -19.78 26.97 24.09
CA SER A 709 -19.53 28.37 23.69
C SER A 709 -19.56 28.58 22.17
N SER A 710 -18.92 27.73 21.36
CA SER A 710 -18.91 27.90 19.90
C SER A 710 -20.32 27.69 19.31
N LEU A 711 -21.05 26.67 19.77
CA LEU A 711 -22.44 26.45 19.39
C LEU A 711 -23.36 27.62 19.82
N SER A 712 -23.15 28.23 20.99
CA SER A 712 -23.93 29.42 21.39
C SER A 712 -23.69 30.62 20.47
N THR A 713 -22.46 30.78 19.98
CA THR A 713 -22.10 31.85 19.05
C THR A 713 -22.76 31.62 17.69
N ILE A 714 -22.70 30.40 17.16
CA ILE A 714 -23.35 30.01 15.89
C ILE A 714 -24.87 30.22 15.96
N LYS A 715 -25.52 29.82 17.08
CA LYS A 715 -26.95 30.12 17.31
C LYS A 715 -27.27 31.61 17.29
N THR A 716 -26.40 32.44 17.88
CA THR A 716 -26.61 33.90 17.96
C THR A 716 -26.40 34.56 16.59
N ASP A 717 -25.41 34.12 15.83
CA ASP A 717 -25.11 34.66 14.50
C ASP A 717 -26.20 34.29 13.48
N LEU A 718 -26.61 33.01 13.41
CA LEU A 718 -27.69 32.56 12.52
C LEU A 718 -29.04 33.21 12.86
N ALA A 719 -29.36 33.40 14.15
CA ALA A 719 -30.58 34.12 14.54
C ALA A 719 -30.54 35.61 14.15
N ARG A 720 -29.35 36.23 14.10
CA ARG A 720 -29.17 37.61 13.61
C ARG A 720 -29.34 37.70 12.10
N GLN A 721 -28.78 36.75 11.34
CA GLN A 721 -28.94 36.66 9.88
C GLN A 721 -30.41 36.41 9.50
N ALA A 722 -31.08 35.45 10.15
CA ALA A 722 -32.50 35.20 9.95
C ALA A 722 -33.36 36.46 10.21
N ARG A 723 -33.01 37.27 11.22
CA ARG A 723 -33.68 38.55 11.49
C ARG A 723 -33.39 39.66 10.48
N ALA A 724 -32.22 39.63 9.84
CA ALA A 724 -31.89 40.59 8.79
C ALA A 724 -32.52 40.24 7.43
N LEU A 725 -32.78 38.95 7.19
CA LEU A 725 -33.35 38.42 5.95
C LEU A 725 -34.88 38.30 5.95
N LEU A 726 -35.53 38.40 7.11
CA LEU A 726 -36.98 38.48 7.26
C LEU A 726 -37.48 39.93 7.28
N PRO A 727 -38.76 40.21 6.95
CA PRO A 727 -39.32 41.56 6.96
C PRO A 727 -39.20 42.23 8.34
N GLN A 728 -38.78 43.49 8.38
CA GLN A 728 -38.50 44.19 9.65
C GLN A 728 -39.76 44.55 10.46
N ASP A 729 -40.94 44.47 9.84
CA ASP A 729 -42.27 44.61 10.46
C ASP A 729 -42.88 43.27 10.90
N LEU A 730 -42.24 42.13 10.60
CA LEU A 730 -42.69 40.80 11.03
C LEU A 730 -42.55 40.66 12.56
N THR A 731 -43.67 40.66 13.28
CA THR A 731 -43.69 40.49 14.75
C THR A 731 -44.20 39.12 15.22
N GLU A 732 -44.89 38.38 14.35
CA GLU A 732 -45.52 37.09 14.65
C GLU A 732 -45.21 36.08 13.54
N ILE A 733 -44.96 34.81 13.91
CA ILE A 733 -44.68 33.69 13.00
C ILE A 733 -45.70 32.58 13.31
N ASN A 734 -46.64 32.37 12.40
CA ASN A 734 -47.66 31.32 12.51
C ASN A 734 -47.11 29.97 12.02
N GLY A 735 -46.23 29.36 12.81
CA GLY A 735 -45.67 28.04 12.54
C GLY A 735 -44.35 28.10 11.79
N LEU A 736 -43.46 27.20 12.20
CA LEU A 736 -42.03 27.22 11.91
C LEU A 736 -41.54 25.78 11.67
N VAL A 737 -40.86 25.54 10.55
CA VAL A 737 -40.23 24.23 10.27
C VAL A 737 -38.71 24.38 10.34
N GLU A 738 -38.04 23.57 11.17
CA GLU A 738 -36.59 23.53 11.28
C GLU A 738 -36.04 22.25 10.65
N ILE A 739 -35.39 22.34 9.47
CA ILE A 739 -34.81 21.22 8.74
C ILE A 739 -33.29 21.15 9.00
N GLY A 740 -32.83 19.94 9.34
CA GLY A 740 -31.45 19.60 9.67
C GLY A 740 -31.19 19.40 11.16
N TYR A 741 -32.04 19.95 12.05
CA TYR A 741 -31.77 19.96 13.50
C TYR A 741 -33.03 19.80 14.39
N PRO A 742 -32.87 19.34 15.65
CA PRO A 742 -33.97 19.02 16.58
C PRO A 742 -34.63 20.25 17.25
N GLY A 743 -34.92 21.31 16.49
CA GLY A 743 -35.43 22.58 17.07
C GLY A 743 -34.35 23.37 17.82
N ARG A 744 -33.08 23.22 17.40
CA ARG A 744 -31.88 23.82 17.98
C ARG A 744 -31.89 25.35 17.89
N PHE A 745 -32.57 25.94 16.89
CA PHE A 745 -32.59 27.38 16.61
C PHE A 745 -33.94 28.06 16.90
N VAL A 746 -35.03 27.29 17.06
CA VAL A 746 -36.36 27.77 17.50
C VAL A 746 -36.31 28.79 18.67
N GLY A 747 -35.42 28.60 19.64
CA GLY A 747 -35.25 29.54 20.76
C GLY A 747 -34.78 30.94 20.33
N GLY A 748 -34.00 31.05 19.26
CA GLY A 748 -33.59 32.33 18.65
C GLY A 748 -34.74 33.04 17.95
N PHE A 749 -35.67 32.30 17.33
CA PHE A 749 -36.91 32.86 16.80
C PHE A 749 -37.86 33.31 17.92
N LYS A 750 -38.12 32.47 18.93
CA LYS A 750 -38.97 32.80 20.09
C LYS A 750 -38.43 33.98 20.93
N GLY A 751 -37.15 34.32 20.81
CA GLY A 751 -36.56 35.51 21.44
C GLY A 751 -36.77 36.83 20.69
N HIS A 752 -37.24 36.78 19.44
CA HIS A 752 -37.42 37.96 18.57
C HIS A 752 -38.84 38.10 18.00
N TYR A 753 -39.54 36.98 17.80
CA TYR A 753 -40.86 36.88 17.19
C TYR A 753 -41.81 36.13 18.12
N ARG A 754 -43.09 36.51 18.10
CA ARG A 754 -44.14 35.73 18.73
C ARG A 754 -44.44 34.52 17.83
N VAL A 755 -44.03 33.31 18.23
CA VAL A 755 -44.36 32.09 17.47
C VAL A 755 -45.69 31.53 17.97
N THR A 756 -46.70 31.43 17.10
CA THR A 756 -48.10 31.11 17.48
C THR A 756 -48.71 29.90 16.78
N GLY A 757 -48.11 29.43 15.68
CA GLY A 757 -48.47 28.18 15.00
C GLY A 757 -47.54 27.02 15.36
N PRO A 758 -47.79 25.80 14.82
CA PRO A 758 -47.06 24.59 15.16
C PRO A 758 -45.58 24.63 14.72
N ILE A 759 -44.72 24.06 15.54
CA ILE A 759 -43.27 24.04 15.32
C ILE A 759 -42.82 22.60 15.03
N VAL A 760 -42.32 22.36 13.84
CA VAL A 760 -41.89 21.03 13.38
C VAL A 760 -40.38 20.98 13.29
N ALA A 761 -39.76 19.96 13.89
CA ALA A 761 -38.34 19.65 13.68
C ALA A 761 -38.19 18.49 12.69
N ILE A 762 -37.34 18.65 11.67
CA ILE A 762 -37.10 17.65 10.62
C ILE A 762 -35.61 17.32 10.59
N HIS A 763 -35.22 16.11 10.99
CA HIS A 763 -33.81 15.69 11.00
C HIS A 763 -33.66 14.16 10.95
N GLU A 764 -32.46 13.70 10.63
CA GLU A 764 -32.17 12.30 10.30
C GLU A 764 -32.30 11.32 11.48
N ASN A 765 -31.66 11.65 12.60
CA ASN A 765 -31.49 10.72 13.73
C ASN A 765 -32.46 11.02 14.87
N ASP A 766 -32.94 9.98 15.58
CA ASP A 766 -33.83 10.16 16.73
C ASP A 766 -33.17 11.04 17.82
N PRO A 767 -33.85 12.11 18.32
CA PRO A 767 -33.16 13.18 19.03
C PRO A 767 -32.51 12.72 20.35
N SER A 768 -31.20 12.92 20.45
CA SER A 768 -30.33 12.33 21.47
C SER A 768 -30.44 12.99 22.84
N LEU A 769 -29.84 12.37 23.87
CA LEU A 769 -29.69 12.97 25.20
C LEU A 769 -28.87 14.27 25.15
N THR A 770 -27.91 14.36 24.23
CA THR A 770 -27.14 15.58 23.95
C THR A 770 -28.00 16.67 23.33
N ASP A 771 -28.94 16.34 22.45
CA ASP A 771 -29.84 17.32 21.83
C ASP A 771 -30.84 17.89 22.85
N TYR A 772 -31.32 17.09 23.80
CA TYR A 772 -32.11 17.58 24.94
C TYR A 772 -31.36 18.66 25.74
N ILE A 773 -30.05 18.50 25.95
CA ILE A 773 -29.22 19.49 26.64
C ILE A 773 -29.02 20.77 25.79
N GLN A 774 -28.99 20.64 24.46
CA GLN A 774 -28.79 21.77 23.53
C GLN A 774 -30.07 22.51 23.13
N THR A 775 -31.24 21.89 23.27
CA THR A 775 -32.56 22.44 22.88
C THR A 775 -33.35 22.96 24.08
N GLY A 776 -33.10 22.42 25.27
CA GLY A 776 -33.80 22.77 26.50
C GLY A 776 -34.92 21.78 26.85
N PHE A 777 -35.43 21.88 28.08
CA PHE A 777 -36.55 21.06 28.56
C PHE A 777 -37.66 21.95 29.14
N PRO A 778 -38.94 21.78 28.76
CA PRO A 778 -39.43 20.89 27.69
C PRO A 778 -38.88 21.27 26.30
N ARG A 779 -39.01 20.36 25.32
CA ARG A 779 -38.53 20.58 23.94
C ARG A 779 -39.18 21.83 23.31
N PRO A 780 -38.49 22.52 22.39
CA PRO A 780 -39.00 23.75 21.80
C PRO A 780 -39.93 23.55 20.59
N SER A 781 -40.03 22.33 20.04
CA SER A 781 -40.91 21.92 18.93
C SER A 781 -42.09 21.07 19.40
N ASP A 782 -43.17 21.09 18.61
CA ASP A 782 -44.45 20.41 18.87
C ASP A 782 -44.56 19.06 18.14
N ASP A 783 -43.93 18.92 16.97
CA ASP A 783 -43.86 17.68 16.17
C ASP A 783 -42.42 17.38 15.69
N TYR A 784 -42.18 16.13 15.27
CA TYR A 784 -40.91 15.63 14.75
C TYR A 784 -41.14 14.74 13.51
N LYS A 785 -40.39 15.01 12.43
CA LYS A 785 -40.32 14.18 11.23
C LYS A 785 -38.88 13.71 11.01
N LYS A 786 -38.73 12.46 10.55
CA LYS A 786 -37.42 11.94 10.14
C LYS A 786 -37.06 12.49 8.76
N LEU A 787 -35.82 12.93 8.58
CA LEU A 787 -35.21 13.22 7.28
C LEU A 787 -34.49 11.98 6.74
N ASP A 788 -34.56 11.76 5.42
CA ASP A 788 -33.60 10.93 4.69
C ASP A 788 -32.92 11.84 3.67
N TYR A 789 -31.59 11.84 3.61
CA TYR A 789 -30.86 12.68 2.65
C TYR A 789 -31.02 12.18 1.21
N ASN A 790 -31.32 10.89 1.01
CA ASN A 790 -31.47 10.26 -0.31
C ASN A 790 -32.89 10.38 -0.88
N ASP A 791 -33.88 10.66 -0.03
CA ASP A 791 -35.24 11.04 -0.41
C ASP A 791 -35.84 12.00 0.65
N PRO A 792 -35.53 13.31 0.55
CA PRO A 792 -35.91 14.28 1.58
C PRO A 792 -37.36 14.79 1.46
N ALA A 793 -38.02 14.61 0.30
CA ALA A 793 -39.36 15.15 0.04
C ALA A 793 -40.47 14.52 0.93
N PRO A 794 -40.49 13.20 1.19
CA PRO A 794 -41.44 12.58 2.12
C PRO A 794 -41.49 13.20 3.52
N ALA A 795 -40.37 13.76 4.01
CA ALA A 795 -40.29 14.36 5.34
C ALA A 795 -41.22 15.59 5.52
N LEU A 796 -41.60 16.25 4.42
CA LEU A 796 -42.56 17.36 4.39
C LEU A 796 -43.96 16.95 3.90
N ALA A 797 -44.14 15.75 3.35
CA ALA A 797 -45.39 15.33 2.71
C ALA A 797 -46.60 15.31 3.67
N ASP A 798 -46.38 14.88 4.92
CA ASP A 798 -47.39 14.87 5.99
C ASP A 798 -47.87 16.28 6.43
N LEU A 799 -47.07 17.32 6.16
CA LEU A 799 -47.38 18.68 6.64
C LEU A 799 -48.52 19.28 5.80
N PRO A 800 -49.50 19.99 6.40
CA PRO A 800 -50.57 20.62 5.63
C PRO A 800 -50.02 21.68 4.68
N GLU A 801 -50.72 21.93 3.58
CA GLU A 801 -50.39 23.05 2.70
C GLU A 801 -50.61 24.39 3.41
N ASN A 802 -49.81 25.41 3.07
CA ASN A 802 -49.91 26.75 3.65
C ASN A 802 -49.96 26.73 5.20
N SER A 803 -49.10 25.93 5.82
CA SER A 803 -49.08 25.67 7.27
C SER A 803 -47.95 26.36 8.03
N ALA A 804 -46.88 26.79 7.35
CA ALA A 804 -45.75 27.51 7.95
C ALA A 804 -45.54 28.89 7.32
N ASP A 805 -45.20 29.88 8.15
CA ASP A 805 -44.75 31.20 7.67
C ASP A 805 -43.23 31.22 7.42
N VAL A 806 -42.48 30.38 8.14
CA VAL A 806 -41.02 30.22 7.97
C VAL A 806 -40.65 28.74 7.91
N ILE A 807 -39.88 28.36 6.89
CA ILE A 807 -39.17 27.08 6.83
C ILE A 807 -37.67 27.40 6.79
N THR A 808 -36.86 26.73 7.61
CA THR A 808 -35.41 26.90 7.61
C THR A 808 -34.71 25.60 7.20
N CYS A 809 -33.76 25.64 6.27
CA CYS A 809 -32.87 24.54 5.94
C CYS A 809 -31.45 24.89 6.39
N TYR A 810 -31.03 24.32 7.53
CA TYR A 810 -29.72 24.57 8.14
C TYR A 810 -28.65 23.54 7.79
N VAL A 811 -29.04 22.46 7.13
CA VAL A 811 -28.13 21.43 6.61
C VAL A 811 -27.62 21.75 5.21
N GLY A 812 -28.36 22.57 4.45
CA GLY A 812 -28.07 22.88 3.05
C GLY A 812 -28.73 21.87 2.09
N LEU A 813 -28.78 22.26 0.82
CA LEU A 813 -29.32 21.43 -0.28
C LEU A 813 -28.22 20.59 -0.94
N HIS A 814 -26.94 20.92 -0.76
CA HIS A 814 -25.79 20.16 -1.29
C HIS A 814 -25.68 18.71 -0.78
N HIS A 815 -26.39 18.33 0.28
CA HIS A 815 -26.47 16.94 0.74
C HIS A 815 -27.61 16.13 0.06
N PHE A 816 -28.50 16.77 -0.69
CA PHE A 816 -29.62 16.12 -1.38
C PHE A 816 -29.28 15.81 -2.85
N PRO A 817 -29.59 14.62 -3.39
CA PRO A 817 -29.40 14.32 -4.81
C PRO A 817 -30.23 15.23 -5.71
N ASP A 818 -29.65 15.67 -6.83
CA ASP A 818 -30.32 16.57 -7.79
C ASP A 818 -31.67 16.04 -8.29
N ASP A 819 -31.82 14.73 -8.48
CA ASP A 819 -33.08 14.10 -8.92
C ASP A 819 -34.19 14.11 -7.85
N LYS A 820 -33.90 14.57 -6.63
CA LYS A 820 -34.87 14.77 -5.54
C LYS A 820 -35.19 16.24 -5.25
N LEU A 821 -34.38 17.17 -5.75
CA LEU A 821 -34.54 18.60 -5.43
C LEU A 821 -35.88 19.14 -5.91
N ASP A 822 -36.36 18.75 -7.09
CA ASP A 822 -37.69 19.13 -7.62
C ASP A 822 -38.82 18.75 -6.66
N ALA A 823 -38.86 17.47 -6.27
CA ALA A 823 -39.88 16.96 -5.35
C ALA A 823 -39.80 17.64 -3.98
N PHE A 824 -38.58 17.89 -3.48
CA PHE A 824 -38.37 18.55 -2.19
C PHE A 824 -38.80 20.03 -2.22
N LEU A 825 -38.35 20.81 -3.20
CA LEU A 825 -38.70 22.23 -3.34
C LEU A 825 -40.19 22.42 -3.62
N THR A 826 -40.82 21.50 -4.35
CA THR A 826 -42.28 21.42 -4.50
C THR A 826 -42.99 21.25 -3.15
N GLN A 827 -42.48 20.40 -2.25
CA GLN A 827 -43.03 20.29 -0.89
C GLN A 827 -42.78 21.55 -0.04
N VAL A 828 -41.59 22.16 -0.11
CA VAL A 828 -41.28 23.43 0.57
C VAL A 828 -42.25 24.53 0.12
N ARG A 829 -42.49 24.68 -1.19
CA ARG A 829 -43.50 25.58 -1.77
C ARG A 829 -44.91 25.28 -1.27
N ARG A 830 -45.30 24.01 -1.19
CA ARG A 830 -46.65 23.61 -0.75
C ARG A 830 -46.89 23.97 0.72
N VAL A 831 -45.91 23.72 1.59
CA VAL A 831 -46.02 23.91 3.05
C VAL A 831 -45.96 25.39 3.45
N LEU A 832 -45.17 26.22 2.75
CA LEU A 832 -45.13 27.68 2.97
C LEU A 832 -46.46 28.36 2.65
N ARG A 833 -46.82 29.42 3.39
CA ARG A 833 -47.89 30.36 3.02
C ARG A 833 -47.45 31.35 1.93
N GLU A 834 -48.40 32.00 1.27
CA GLU A 834 -48.11 33.17 0.43
C GLU A 834 -47.53 34.32 1.29
N GLY A 835 -46.38 34.86 0.90
CA GLY A 835 -45.55 35.74 1.71
C GLY A 835 -44.73 35.03 2.79
N GLY A 836 -44.76 33.70 2.86
CA GLY A 836 -43.91 32.90 3.72
C GLY A 836 -42.49 32.74 3.16
N HIS A 837 -41.52 32.59 4.06
CA HIS A 837 -40.09 32.61 3.75
C HIS A 837 -39.42 31.24 3.95
N PHE A 838 -38.66 30.81 2.95
CA PHE A 838 -37.63 29.78 3.09
C PHE A 838 -36.30 30.45 3.46
N LEU A 839 -35.66 30.01 4.53
CA LEU A 839 -34.31 30.41 4.92
C LEU A 839 -33.34 29.26 4.63
N LEU A 840 -32.57 29.38 3.55
CA LEU A 840 -31.54 28.41 3.18
C LEU A 840 -30.19 28.83 3.77
N VAL A 841 -29.44 27.89 4.31
CA VAL A 841 -28.02 28.04 4.67
C VAL A 841 -27.22 27.08 3.80
N ASP A 842 -26.36 27.62 2.92
CA ASP A 842 -25.55 26.82 2.00
C ASP A 842 -24.23 27.55 1.65
N HIS A 843 -23.32 26.88 0.93
CA HIS A 843 -21.98 27.36 0.65
C HIS A 843 -21.91 28.13 -0.69
N ASP A 844 -21.55 29.41 -0.64
CA ASP A 844 -21.42 30.28 -1.82
C ASP A 844 -20.05 30.08 -2.52
N VAL A 845 -19.87 28.92 -3.15
CA VAL A 845 -18.60 28.48 -3.77
C VAL A 845 -18.50 28.83 -5.26
N GLN A 846 -17.30 28.75 -5.82
CA GLN A 846 -17.08 28.92 -7.27
C GLN A 846 -16.40 27.66 -7.83
N TYR A 847 -16.90 27.13 -8.95
CA TYR A 847 -16.33 25.94 -9.61
C TYR A 847 -14.85 26.14 -9.97
N GLY A 848 -14.06 25.07 -9.88
CA GLY A 848 -12.61 25.09 -10.14
C GLY A 848 -11.79 25.95 -9.16
N SER A 849 -12.40 26.58 -8.16
CA SER A 849 -11.72 27.50 -7.24
C SER A 849 -11.38 26.85 -5.90
N THR A 850 -10.49 27.50 -5.14
CA THR A 850 -10.12 27.06 -3.79
C THR A 850 -11.30 27.07 -2.81
N SER A 851 -12.35 27.88 -3.02
CA SER A 851 -13.49 27.93 -2.06
C SER A 851 -14.25 26.61 -2.02
N MET A 852 -14.33 25.89 -3.15
CA MET A 852 -14.85 24.52 -3.21
C MET A 852 -14.11 23.61 -2.23
N SER A 853 -12.77 23.57 -2.33
CA SER A 853 -11.93 22.77 -1.42
C SER A 853 -11.98 23.23 0.04
N MET A 854 -12.23 24.52 0.31
CA MET A 854 -12.46 25.05 1.66
C MET A 854 -13.78 24.56 2.26
N ALA A 855 -14.84 24.44 1.44
CA ALA A 855 -16.12 23.86 1.85
C ALA A 855 -15.98 22.37 2.16
N HIS A 856 -15.47 21.55 1.23
CA HIS A 856 -15.22 20.12 1.49
C HIS A 856 -14.36 19.92 2.76
N MET A 857 -13.24 20.63 2.89
CA MET A 857 -12.37 20.49 4.06
C MET A 857 -13.00 20.97 5.38
N ALA A 858 -13.94 21.90 5.36
CA ALA A 858 -14.69 22.28 6.57
C ALA A 858 -15.53 21.09 7.08
N HIS A 859 -16.20 20.38 6.17
CA HIS A 859 -16.97 19.16 6.47
C HIS A 859 -16.04 17.99 6.86
N THR A 860 -15.05 17.65 6.04
CA THR A 860 -14.05 16.60 6.31
C THR A 860 -13.38 16.78 7.69
N VAL A 861 -12.94 17.99 8.04
CA VAL A 861 -12.30 18.24 9.35
C VAL A 861 -13.33 18.22 10.49
N PHE A 862 -14.57 18.64 10.27
CA PHE A 862 -15.64 18.47 11.26
C PHE A 862 -15.91 16.97 11.54
N ASN A 863 -15.99 16.14 10.50
CA ASN A 863 -16.19 14.70 10.57
C ASN A 863 -15.05 13.97 11.27
N ALA A 864 -13.80 14.33 10.98
CA ALA A 864 -12.64 13.81 11.71
C ALA A 864 -12.65 14.18 13.20
N VAL A 865 -13.23 15.34 13.55
CA VAL A 865 -13.34 15.85 14.94
C VAL A 865 -14.52 15.25 15.72
N THR A 866 -15.59 14.83 15.03
CA THR A 866 -16.74 14.13 15.61
C THR A 866 -16.54 12.61 15.67
N GLY A 867 -15.69 12.06 14.81
CA GLY A 867 -15.32 10.63 14.79
C GLY A 867 -16.07 9.80 13.75
N VAL A 868 -16.54 10.42 12.67
CA VAL A 868 -17.18 9.76 11.51
C VAL A 868 -16.18 8.82 10.83
N SER A 869 -16.62 7.62 10.43
CA SER A 869 -15.73 6.64 9.81
C SER A 869 -15.33 7.03 8.38
N LEU A 870 -14.23 6.46 7.88
CA LEU A 870 -13.78 6.68 6.50
C LEU A 870 -14.85 6.27 5.46
N GLN A 871 -15.63 5.22 5.76
CA GLN A 871 -16.69 4.75 4.87
C GLN A 871 -17.87 5.74 4.79
N GLU A 872 -18.19 6.40 5.91
CA GLU A 872 -19.25 7.42 5.97
C GLU A 872 -18.77 8.73 5.32
N GLU A 873 -17.53 9.16 5.56
CA GLU A 873 -16.93 10.35 4.94
C GLU A 873 -16.87 10.27 3.41
N ILE A 874 -16.50 9.11 2.85
CA ILE A 874 -16.44 8.89 1.39
C ILE A 874 -17.86 8.75 0.78
N ALA A 875 -18.83 8.27 1.55
CA ALA A 875 -20.22 8.14 1.11
C ALA A 875 -21.05 9.44 1.23
N GLU A 876 -20.49 10.50 1.82
CA GLU A 876 -21.22 11.74 2.07
C GLU A 876 -21.34 12.61 0.81
N ARG A 877 -22.57 12.79 0.33
CA ARG A 877 -22.90 13.70 -0.78
C ARG A 877 -22.66 15.16 -0.40
N ARG A 878 -21.94 15.90 -1.26
CA ARG A 878 -21.51 17.29 -1.06
C ARG A 878 -21.53 18.07 -2.38
N ASP A 879 -22.71 18.17 -2.99
CA ASP A 879 -22.97 18.77 -4.31
C ASP A 879 -23.02 20.31 -4.23
N PHE A 880 -21.95 20.92 -3.71
CA PHE A 880 -21.82 22.37 -3.56
C PHE A 880 -21.81 23.07 -4.93
N ARG A 881 -22.51 24.20 -5.03
CA ARG A 881 -22.64 25.01 -6.24
C ARG A 881 -22.71 26.51 -5.91
N PRO A 882 -22.41 27.41 -6.86
CA PRO A 882 -22.58 28.85 -6.67
C PRO A 882 -23.98 29.23 -6.17
N MET A 883 -24.07 30.22 -5.28
CA MET A 883 -25.38 30.63 -4.74
C MET A 883 -26.30 31.21 -5.84
N SER A 884 -25.76 31.65 -6.97
CA SER A 884 -26.54 32.01 -8.17
C SER A 884 -27.35 30.84 -8.76
N GLU A 885 -26.81 29.62 -8.72
CA GLU A 885 -27.50 28.42 -9.21
C GLU A 885 -28.56 27.94 -8.20
N TRP A 886 -28.27 28.04 -6.89
CA TRP A 886 -29.30 27.85 -5.86
C TRP A 886 -30.45 28.85 -6.03
N ARG A 887 -30.18 30.12 -6.38
CA ARG A 887 -31.25 31.09 -6.67
C ARG A 887 -32.09 30.69 -7.87
N ALA A 888 -31.46 30.38 -9.01
CA ALA A 888 -32.15 30.02 -10.24
C ALA A 888 -33.07 28.79 -10.03
N LEU A 889 -32.55 27.74 -9.40
CA LEU A 889 -33.32 26.52 -9.09
C LEU A 889 -34.53 26.82 -8.20
N LEU A 890 -34.39 27.68 -7.18
CA LEU A 890 -35.52 28.03 -6.31
C LEU A 890 -36.53 28.95 -7.01
N GLU A 891 -36.08 29.83 -7.90
CA GLU A 891 -36.93 30.69 -8.74
C GLU A 891 -37.75 29.90 -9.76
N GLU A 892 -37.20 28.83 -10.35
CA GLU A 892 -37.96 27.86 -11.16
C GLU A 892 -39.08 27.17 -10.35
N HIS A 893 -38.83 26.90 -9.07
CA HIS A 893 -39.84 26.42 -8.11
C HIS A 893 -40.69 27.56 -7.51
N GLY A 894 -40.62 28.76 -8.11
CA GLY A 894 -41.38 29.96 -7.77
C GLY A 894 -41.10 30.52 -6.38
N LEU A 895 -39.99 30.17 -5.74
CA LEU A 895 -39.51 30.72 -4.48
C LEU A 895 -38.52 31.85 -4.82
N GLY A 896 -39.04 33.06 -5.05
CA GLY A 896 -38.24 34.21 -5.50
C GLY A 896 -37.25 34.69 -4.44
N TYR A 897 -36.10 35.20 -4.85
CA TYR A 897 -35.14 35.81 -3.92
C TYR A 897 -35.78 36.98 -3.15
N ALA A 898 -35.72 36.95 -1.81
CA ALA A 898 -36.63 37.74 -0.98
C ALA A 898 -36.18 39.17 -0.65
N VAL A 899 -35.02 39.62 -1.15
CA VAL A 899 -34.39 40.89 -0.71
C VAL A 899 -33.71 41.60 -1.88
N ASP A 900 -33.91 42.92 -2.01
CA ASP A 900 -33.09 43.75 -2.90
C ASP A 900 -31.62 43.75 -2.43
N GLU A 901 -30.68 43.55 -3.35
CA GLU A 901 -29.26 43.40 -2.99
C GLU A 901 -28.66 44.69 -2.36
N ASP A 902 -29.25 45.86 -2.65
CA ASP A 902 -28.87 47.15 -2.07
C ASP A 902 -29.26 47.32 -0.58
N GLN A 903 -30.20 46.53 -0.03
CA GLN A 903 -30.80 46.79 1.28
C GLN A 903 -30.19 46.02 2.47
N VAL A 904 -29.17 45.17 2.24
CA VAL A 904 -28.67 44.20 3.25
C VAL A 904 -27.23 44.48 3.74
N ALA A 905 -26.67 45.63 3.37
CA ALA A 905 -25.23 45.93 3.46
C ALA A 905 -24.59 45.80 4.86
N ASP A 906 -25.35 46.01 5.95
CA ASP A 906 -24.83 46.05 7.32
C ASP A 906 -24.67 44.67 8.01
N VAL A 907 -25.08 43.57 7.38
CA VAL A 907 -24.99 42.21 7.98
C VAL A 907 -24.14 41.27 7.13
N PRO A 908 -22.93 40.90 7.60
CA PRO A 908 -22.11 39.87 6.96
C PRO A 908 -22.85 38.53 6.93
N MET A 909 -23.36 38.16 5.75
CA MET A 909 -24.06 36.87 5.55
C MET A 909 -23.10 35.68 5.49
N ILE A 910 -21.83 35.92 5.10
CA ILE A 910 -20.71 35.03 5.38
C ILE A 910 -20.02 35.52 6.65
N ARG A 911 -19.72 34.60 7.57
CA ARG A 911 -19.10 34.92 8.86
C ARG A 911 -17.66 35.41 8.68
N THR A 912 -17.27 36.48 9.37
CA THR A 912 -15.96 37.12 9.17
C THR A 912 -14.80 36.14 9.42
N GLY A 913 -14.03 35.84 8.37
CA GLY A 913 -12.95 34.86 8.44
C GLY A 913 -13.40 33.40 8.46
N ASP A 914 -14.60 33.10 7.95
CA ASP A 914 -15.00 31.75 7.55
C ASP A 914 -14.65 31.53 6.06
N PRO A 915 -13.71 30.63 5.74
CA PRO A 915 -13.26 30.38 4.38
C PRO A 915 -14.20 29.45 3.59
N SER A 916 -15.19 28.83 4.25
CA SER A 916 -16.13 27.90 3.61
C SER A 916 -17.23 28.59 2.80
N CYS A 917 -17.31 29.93 2.84
CA CYS A 917 -18.35 30.74 2.20
C CYS A 917 -19.79 30.36 2.60
N ASN A 918 -19.98 29.73 3.76
CA ASN A 918 -21.29 29.38 4.28
C ASN A 918 -22.13 30.64 4.56
N ARG A 919 -23.34 30.68 4.00
CA ARG A 919 -24.18 31.87 3.84
C ARG A 919 -25.66 31.55 4.07
N MET A 920 -26.36 32.38 4.85
CA MET A 920 -27.84 32.37 4.86
C MET A 920 -28.42 33.23 3.73
N VAL A 921 -29.52 32.76 3.13
CA VAL A 921 -30.34 33.45 2.13
C VAL A 921 -31.82 33.27 2.47
N SER A 922 -32.65 34.28 2.17
CA SER A 922 -34.11 34.11 2.17
C SER A 922 -34.70 34.11 0.76
N PHE A 923 -35.62 33.18 0.55
CA PHE A 923 -36.52 33.11 -0.60
C PHE A 923 -37.96 33.23 -0.10
N VAL A 924 -38.85 33.83 -0.89
CA VAL A 924 -40.24 34.08 -0.53
C VAL A 924 -41.17 33.39 -1.53
N LYS A 925 -42.25 32.79 -1.03
CA LYS A 925 -43.37 32.35 -1.87
C LYS A 925 -44.21 33.59 -2.23
N PRO A 926 -44.18 34.11 -3.48
CA PRO A 926 -44.84 35.35 -3.82
C PRO A 926 -46.35 35.25 -3.65
N LYS A 927 -46.99 36.39 -3.35
CA LYS A 927 -48.46 36.51 -3.31
C LYS A 927 -49.00 36.56 -4.74
N LEU A 928 -50.20 36.02 -4.96
CA LEU A 928 -50.78 35.86 -6.30
C LEU A 928 -50.84 37.18 -7.11
N GLU A 929 -51.17 38.30 -6.45
CA GLU A 929 -51.20 39.64 -7.07
C GLU A 929 -49.82 40.13 -7.54
N HIS A 930 -48.74 39.64 -6.92
CA HIS A 930 -47.37 40.04 -7.21
C HIS A 930 -46.77 39.24 -8.38
N GLN A 931 -47.18 37.97 -8.56
CA GLN A 931 -46.82 37.18 -9.73
C GLN A 931 -47.32 37.86 -11.01
N LEU A 932 -48.60 38.26 -11.05
CA LEU A 932 -49.20 38.97 -12.18
C LEU A 932 -48.44 40.28 -12.53
N GLN A 933 -47.87 40.96 -11.54
CA GLN A 933 -47.05 42.16 -11.76
C GLN A 933 -45.61 41.83 -12.21
N GLN A 934 -45.01 40.72 -11.76
CA GLN A 934 -43.69 40.29 -12.21
C GLN A 934 -43.74 39.74 -13.64
N GLU A 935 -44.76 38.96 -13.99
CA GLU A 935 -45.05 38.50 -15.36
C GLU A 935 -45.25 39.69 -16.32
N GLN A 936 -46.03 40.70 -15.91
CA GLN A 936 -46.17 41.94 -16.68
C GLN A 936 -44.86 42.74 -16.81
N ARG A 937 -44.00 42.75 -15.79
CA ARG A 937 -42.66 43.37 -15.87
C ARG A 937 -41.69 42.61 -16.76
N HIS A 938 -41.78 41.28 -16.84
CA HIS A 938 -40.98 40.47 -17.76
C HIS A 938 -41.47 40.62 -19.21
N SER A 939 -42.79 40.69 -19.46
CA SER A 939 -43.32 41.10 -20.77
C SER A 939 -42.77 42.46 -21.18
N ALA A 940 -42.98 43.49 -20.35
CA ALA A 940 -42.57 44.85 -20.65
C ALA A 940 -41.06 45.00 -20.92
N LYS A 941 -40.20 44.18 -20.29
CA LYS A 941 -38.75 44.17 -20.56
C LYS A 941 -38.40 43.60 -21.93
N ASN A 942 -39.14 42.60 -22.41
CA ASN A 942 -38.96 42.07 -23.76
C ASN A 942 -39.56 43.01 -24.82
N ASP A 943 -40.62 43.75 -24.48
CA ASP A 943 -41.31 44.67 -25.37
C ASP A 943 -40.52 45.99 -25.62
N GLU A 944 -39.56 46.38 -24.75
CA GLU A 944 -38.75 47.61 -24.93
C GLU A 944 -37.50 47.43 -25.82
N GLU A 945 -37.04 46.21 -26.12
CA GLU A 945 -35.73 45.99 -26.75
C GLU A 945 -35.75 45.81 -28.29
N HIS A 946 -36.92 45.91 -28.96
CA HIS A 946 -37.03 45.70 -30.42
C HIS A 946 -37.73 46.85 -31.16
N GLY A 947 -36.93 47.80 -31.64
CA GLY A 947 -37.29 48.71 -32.75
C GLY A 947 -36.90 48.12 -34.11
N PRO A 948 -37.66 48.36 -35.21
CA PRO A 948 -37.48 47.64 -36.47
C PRO A 948 -36.43 48.28 -37.40
N ASP A 949 -35.65 47.44 -38.10
CA ASP A 949 -35.81 47.25 -39.56
C ASP A 949 -34.88 46.14 -40.15
N ASN A 950 -35.47 45.24 -40.96
CA ASN A 950 -34.96 44.47 -42.11
C ASN A 950 -33.62 43.66 -42.03
N ASP A 951 -33.40 42.56 -42.76
CA ASP A 951 -34.18 41.46 -43.39
C ASP A 951 -33.14 40.46 -44.00
N TYR A 952 -33.56 39.30 -44.54
CA TYR A 952 -32.79 38.34 -45.36
C TYR A 952 -31.91 37.26 -44.69
N ASP A 953 -32.57 36.35 -43.96
CA ASP A 953 -32.89 34.99 -44.45
C ASP A 953 -31.83 34.18 -45.26
N TYR A 954 -31.30 33.07 -44.70
CA TYR A 954 -31.80 31.70 -45.01
C TYR A 954 -30.95 30.54 -44.40
N ARG A 955 -31.65 29.51 -43.84
CA ARG A 955 -31.29 28.05 -43.84
C ARG A 955 -30.10 27.58 -42.96
N GLU A 956 -29.95 26.30 -42.59
CA GLU A 956 -30.78 25.05 -42.52
C GLU A 956 -29.95 24.10 -41.59
N GLU A 957 -30.48 23.24 -40.71
CA GLU A 957 -31.82 22.99 -40.15
C GLU A 957 -31.64 22.30 -38.77
N GLU A 958 -32.72 22.04 -38.01
CA GLU A 958 -32.71 21.19 -36.79
C GLU A 958 -32.93 19.69 -37.15
N LYS A 959 -33.09 18.67 -36.28
CA LYS A 959 -33.16 18.50 -34.80
C LYS A 959 -32.97 17.01 -34.46
N THR A 960 -32.37 16.60 -33.33
CA THR A 960 -32.79 15.33 -32.66
C THR A 960 -32.27 15.10 -31.23
N ARG A 961 -33.20 15.11 -30.26
CA ARG A 961 -33.39 14.08 -29.22
C ARG A 961 -34.80 14.20 -28.65
N VAL A 962 -35.35 13.11 -28.11
CA VAL A 962 -36.80 12.86 -28.06
C VAL A 962 -37.36 12.85 -26.63
N ARG A 963 -38.54 13.47 -26.47
CA ARG A 963 -39.38 13.48 -25.26
C ARG A 963 -40.06 12.13 -25.05
N VAL A 964 -40.11 11.65 -23.81
CA VAL A 964 -40.89 10.47 -23.40
C VAL A 964 -42.10 10.94 -22.58
N GLU A 965 -43.28 10.43 -22.91
CA GLU A 965 -44.49 10.56 -22.10
C GLU A 965 -45.29 9.24 -22.12
N ARG A 966 -46.09 8.99 -21.08
CA ARG A 966 -46.73 7.68 -20.81
C ARG A 966 -48.20 7.65 -21.20
N SER A 967 -48.65 6.53 -21.77
CA SER A 967 -49.96 5.96 -21.41
C SER A 967 -50.09 4.45 -21.69
N LEU A 968 -50.89 3.81 -20.84
CA LEU A 968 -51.42 2.44 -20.82
C LEU A 968 -52.12 2.05 -22.16
N SER A 969 -52.40 0.78 -22.54
CA SER A 969 -52.51 -0.50 -21.79
C SER A 969 -52.48 -1.78 -22.68
N ALA A 970 -52.14 -2.93 -22.06
CA ALA A 970 -52.74 -4.28 -22.23
C ALA A 970 -52.42 -5.24 -23.43
N SER A 971 -52.09 -6.47 -23.02
CA SER A 971 -52.43 -7.82 -23.58
C SER A 971 -51.77 -8.41 -24.86
N ASP A 972 -51.10 -9.55 -24.60
CA ASP A 972 -51.14 -10.85 -25.31
C ASP A 972 -50.29 -11.20 -26.57
N GLN A 973 -49.32 -12.10 -26.31
CA GLN A 973 -49.02 -13.39 -26.97
C GLN A 973 -48.56 -13.50 -28.45
N ALA A 974 -47.23 -13.63 -28.59
CA ALA A 974 -46.52 -14.82 -29.15
C ALA A 974 -46.47 -15.11 -30.68
N VAL A 975 -45.58 -16.05 -31.02
CA VAL A 975 -45.35 -16.76 -32.32
C VAL A 975 -44.57 -16.01 -33.42
N GLU A 976 -43.23 -16.08 -33.34
CA GLU A 976 -42.33 -16.96 -34.14
C GLU A 976 -42.57 -17.22 -35.66
N VAL A 977 -41.46 -17.52 -36.39
CA VAL A 977 -41.32 -18.26 -37.68
C VAL A 977 -41.18 -17.48 -39.03
N GLU A 978 -40.12 -17.87 -39.78
CA GLU A 978 -39.77 -17.75 -41.23
C GLU A 978 -39.78 -16.37 -41.95
N VAL A 979 -38.75 -15.92 -42.70
CA VAL A 979 -37.88 -16.49 -43.78
C VAL A 979 -38.51 -16.45 -45.19
N GLU A 980 -37.92 -15.64 -46.09
CA GLU A 980 -37.45 -16.09 -47.42
C GLU A 980 -36.45 -15.08 -48.03
N GLU A 981 -35.60 -15.55 -48.94
CA GLU A 981 -34.61 -14.74 -49.69
C GLU A 981 -35.22 -14.15 -50.97
N LYS A 982 -34.58 -13.11 -51.56
CA LYS A 982 -33.94 -13.25 -52.89
C LYS A 982 -33.20 -12.04 -53.46
N ASP A 983 -32.13 -12.39 -54.19
CA ASP A 983 -31.59 -11.81 -55.44
C ASP A 983 -31.15 -10.34 -55.49
N ALA A 984 -30.11 -9.96 -56.26
CA ALA A 984 -28.97 -10.69 -56.84
C ALA A 984 -27.98 -9.67 -57.47
N SER A 985 -26.77 -10.14 -57.84
CA SER A 985 -25.81 -9.47 -58.76
C SER A 985 -25.10 -8.19 -58.22
N GLN A 986 -23.85 -7.85 -58.61
CA GLN A 986 -22.69 -8.60 -59.12
C GLN A 986 -21.43 -7.69 -59.07
N ASP A 987 -20.23 -8.27 -59.16
CA ASP A 987 -18.99 -7.70 -59.74
C ASP A 987 -18.36 -6.41 -59.12
N ASP A 988 -17.03 -6.18 -59.03
CA ASP A 988 -15.86 -7.08 -59.15
C ASP A 988 -14.54 -6.39 -58.66
N ARG A 989 -13.47 -7.19 -58.46
CA ARG A 989 -12.01 -6.92 -58.56
C ARG A 989 -11.32 -5.65 -57.98
N THR A 990 -10.60 -5.87 -56.87
CA THR A 990 -9.12 -5.76 -56.67
C THR A 990 -8.26 -4.66 -57.36
N HIS A 991 -7.37 -3.98 -56.59
CA HIS A 991 -5.90 -4.24 -56.57
C HIS A 991 -5.10 -3.38 -55.55
N GLU A 992 -3.80 -3.68 -55.35
CA GLU A 992 -2.88 -2.98 -54.45
C GLU A 992 -2.20 -1.71 -55.05
N GLY A 993 -1.51 -0.92 -54.22
CA GLY A 993 -0.58 0.14 -54.65
C GLY A 993 0.15 0.82 -53.49
N SER A 994 1.45 1.13 -53.64
CA SER A 994 2.30 1.65 -52.55
C SER A 994 3.25 2.81 -52.98
N ALA A 995 3.95 3.40 -51.99
CA ALA A 995 5.16 4.24 -52.11
C ALA A 995 5.08 5.74 -52.51
N SER A 996 4.95 6.61 -51.49
CA SER A 996 5.96 7.63 -51.03
C SER A 996 6.57 8.75 -51.93
N VAL A 997 6.81 9.92 -51.27
CA VAL A 997 7.89 10.96 -51.46
C VAL A 997 7.60 12.36 -52.11
N VAL A 998 7.38 13.36 -51.22
CA VAL A 998 7.94 14.75 -51.06
C VAL A 998 8.00 15.81 -52.22
N VAL A 999 7.56 17.06 -51.93
CA VAL A 999 8.26 18.40 -52.07
C VAL A 999 7.29 19.59 -52.37
N GLY A 1000 7.36 20.72 -51.64
CA GLY A 1000 7.08 22.08 -52.20
C GLY A 1000 6.52 23.23 -51.30
N GLY A 1001 7.31 24.33 -51.11
CA GLY A 1001 6.82 25.70 -50.76
C GLY A 1001 6.65 26.06 -49.25
N TRP A 1002 7.20 27.07 -48.55
CA TRP A 1002 8.01 28.33 -48.72
C TRP A 1002 7.31 29.73 -48.67
N ARG A 1003 7.45 30.43 -47.51
CA ARG A 1003 7.53 31.92 -47.21
C ARG A 1003 7.08 32.16 -45.74
N SER A 1004 7.70 32.93 -44.81
CA SER A 1004 8.49 34.18 -44.77
C SER A 1004 7.63 35.47 -44.88
N ASN A 1005 7.79 36.57 -44.10
CA ASN A 1005 8.83 36.99 -43.12
C ASN A 1005 8.34 38.20 -42.25
N LYS A 1006 9.17 38.69 -41.31
CA LYS A 1006 9.15 39.96 -40.49
C LYS A 1006 8.55 39.90 -39.06
N SER A 1007 8.85 40.86 -38.14
CA SER A 1007 10.14 41.29 -37.52
C SER A 1007 10.06 42.65 -36.76
N SER A 1008 10.28 42.69 -35.43
CA SER A 1008 10.83 43.83 -34.64
C SER A 1008 10.77 43.47 -33.13
N THR A 1009 11.83 43.36 -32.31
CA THR A 1009 12.95 44.25 -31.91
C THR A 1009 12.59 45.43 -31.01
N ASN A 1010 13.10 45.43 -29.77
CA ASN A 1010 13.60 46.62 -29.06
C ASN A 1010 14.67 46.22 -28.01
N LEU A 1011 15.43 47.19 -27.47
CA LEU A 1011 16.78 46.97 -26.90
C LEU A 1011 17.08 47.76 -25.62
N ALA A 1012 17.75 47.09 -24.66
CA ALA A 1012 18.67 47.65 -23.64
C ALA A 1012 18.08 48.64 -22.58
N THR A 1013 18.76 49.12 -21.51
CA THR A 1013 20.22 49.18 -21.18
C THR A 1013 20.49 49.38 -19.66
N VAL A 1014 21.70 49.05 -19.17
CA VAL A 1014 22.41 49.49 -17.92
C VAL A 1014 21.86 49.12 -16.53
N GLY A 1015 22.76 48.65 -15.65
CA GLY A 1015 22.62 48.70 -14.18
C GLY A 1015 23.75 47.98 -13.42
N PHE A 1016 24.65 48.71 -12.74
CA PHE A 1016 25.80 48.14 -11.99
C PHE A 1016 25.98 48.88 -10.64
N LEU A 1017 26.68 48.22 -9.69
CA LEU A 1017 27.30 48.73 -8.45
C LEU A 1017 26.45 48.89 -7.15
N ALA A 1018 26.84 48.05 -6.18
CA ALA A 1018 27.31 48.39 -4.82
C ALA A 1018 26.35 48.90 -3.72
N ASN A 1019 26.43 48.24 -2.55
CA ASN A 1019 26.96 48.90 -1.35
C ASN A 1019 27.58 47.92 -0.33
N GLU A 1020 28.61 48.37 0.39
CA GLU A 1020 29.14 47.77 1.65
C GLU A 1020 28.24 48.22 2.83
N LEU A 1021 28.32 47.79 4.11
CA LEU A 1021 29.36 47.25 5.00
C LEU A 1021 28.76 46.08 5.85
N ASP A 1022 29.48 45.25 6.63
CA ASP A 1022 30.35 45.64 7.76
C ASP A 1022 31.42 44.59 8.16
N ARG A 1023 32.32 44.95 9.09
CA ARG A 1023 33.58 44.26 9.45
C ARG A 1023 33.89 44.45 10.94
N PRO A 1024 34.67 43.58 11.64
CA PRO A 1024 36.14 43.58 11.45
C PRO A 1024 37.01 42.36 11.89
N LYS A 1025 38.09 42.11 11.10
CA LYS A 1025 39.50 41.83 11.53
C LYS A 1025 39.86 40.58 12.39
N ALA A 1026 41.05 39.96 12.26
CA ALA A 1026 42.12 40.04 11.24
C ALA A 1026 43.22 38.94 11.40
N GLY A 1027 43.93 38.64 10.30
CA GLY A 1027 45.31 38.10 10.26
C GLY A 1027 45.47 36.63 9.81
N SER A 1028 46.51 36.22 9.04
CA SER A 1028 47.53 36.99 8.29
C SER A 1028 48.36 36.09 7.34
N ILE A 1029 48.61 36.53 6.08
CA ILE A 1029 49.92 36.65 5.35
C ILE A 1029 50.97 35.51 5.50
N ASP A 1030 51.66 34.94 4.48
CA ASP A 1030 51.61 34.97 2.99
C ASP A 1030 52.47 33.77 2.41
N PRO A 1031 53.20 33.73 1.26
CA PRO A 1031 53.02 32.64 0.28
C PRO A 1031 54.32 31.94 -0.24
N ALA A 1032 54.23 31.31 -1.45
CA ALA A 1032 55.29 30.81 -2.37
C ALA A 1032 55.39 29.26 -2.49
N LYS A 1033 55.65 28.63 -3.67
CA LYS A 1033 55.87 29.14 -5.06
C LYS A 1033 55.70 28.03 -6.12
N ALA A 1034 55.38 28.43 -7.37
CA ALA A 1034 55.79 27.91 -8.70
C ALA A 1034 56.03 26.37 -8.93
N VAL A 1035 55.58 25.63 -9.97
CA VAL A 1035 55.07 25.82 -11.37
C VAL A 1035 55.92 24.97 -12.35
N SER A 1036 55.27 24.01 -13.03
CA SER A 1036 55.59 23.47 -14.38
C SER A 1036 54.46 22.50 -14.78
N ILE A 1037 53.45 22.87 -15.58
CA ILE A 1037 53.41 23.15 -17.04
C ILE A 1037 53.29 21.87 -17.89
N ASP A 1038 52.15 21.81 -18.59
CA ASP A 1038 51.66 20.85 -19.61
C ASP A 1038 52.48 20.90 -20.93
N PRO A 1039 52.33 19.92 -21.85
CA PRO A 1039 51.66 20.28 -23.12
C PRO A 1039 50.83 19.18 -23.84
N HIS A 1040 49.56 19.53 -24.17
CA HIS A 1040 48.77 19.17 -25.38
C HIS A 1040 48.08 17.78 -25.46
N THR A 1041 46.78 17.57 -25.76
CA THR A 1041 45.72 18.19 -26.65
C THR A 1041 45.80 17.85 -28.15
N PRO A 1042 44.70 17.86 -28.96
CA PRO A 1042 43.27 17.51 -28.70
C PRO A 1042 42.51 16.80 -29.88
N SER A 1043 41.31 16.22 -29.64
CA SER A 1043 40.17 16.09 -30.59
C SER A 1043 38.92 15.55 -29.85
N THR A 1044 37.68 16.09 -29.85
CA THR A 1044 36.77 16.67 -30.87
C THR A 1044 35.69 15.68 -31.34
N THR A 1045 34.50 15.72 -30.68
CA THR A 1045 33.12 15.59 -31.23
C THR A 1045 32.76 14.22 -31.89
N VAL A 1046 31.57 13.61 -31.76
CA VAL A 1046 30.20 14.09 -32.08
C VAL A 1046 29.11 13.31 -31.29
N VAL A 1047 28.11 14.07 -30.83
CA VAL A 1047 26.69 13.75 -30.58
C VAL A 1047 26.17 12.41 -31.14
N PHE A 1048 25.70 11.51 -30.27
CA PHE A 1048 24.28 11.46 -29.86
C PHE A 1048 24.14 11.03 -28.41
#